data_AF-A0AA38LRK2-F1
#
_entry.id   AF-A0AA38LRK2-F1
#
_cell.length_a   1.000
_cell.length_b   1.000
_cell.length_c   1.000
_cell.angle_alpha   90.00
_cell.angle_beta   90.00
_cell.angle_gamma   90.00
#
_symmetry.space_group_name_H-M   'P 1'
#
loop_
_entity.id
_entity.type
_entity.pdbx_description
1 polymer ?
#
loop_
_entity_poly.entity_id
_entity_poly.type
_entity_poly.pdbx_seq_one_letter_code
_entity_poly.pdbx_strand_id
1 'polypeptide(L)'
;MTVPASAKNRRTSDSAGPSSKKARLETSSSGGAGLTLPSGSQRASYREAYDTSSPYKYAAIGGLISEDLLESVVEESRTYGIRGEPDSLPGWGWEEKQTDIYSIQQTPDLSSLHPDHLPDTTLEQLPALTKLKDALYSEEFRGFVREITGCGPLSGQKTDGSVGLYTKGSHLLLHDDSISTRLVSYILYLPNSSPTAPGSSHVPLEPSKSGAFVKGWDPVWGGALELFPVESGEDVGLPGVKSVKRVDVKWGQIVFFEVQPGRSYHAVEEVVIGDGRQRLGVSGWFHRPIEGEEGYKPLDTTKAAQDLSSLAQIASAPTNPFTPYDTEPPVGLRPSDIATLAPFLAPSYLTTSTLEKLNGQFVAASEIVLHNFLHPDLAAQLKAEVSAQDSADLTPAGLIPPQGMGEGSGWTIQGPASKQRYLSLDPSSSTSSTPILARLQKELFPSSAFRAWLAVVSDLAPMSRRLECRRFRRGLDYTLAAGEERSGEAKLDVWLGATWWADVKPGSDEEEQLLDDGGWECYLGSPEEGEDPAVFQSKHARKAEGDDAEADPVEPELAASSVKPPTTAAPTAPEKSEAKSGPSISMNGQELEFDPDQFSPSDFDTDSDAADSDDGPLLTHPVGFNKLMIVLRDPGVMRFTKYLSAAARGSRWDVGGEWEVGAIEEEDGDDEDGDAEERQ
;
A
#
# COMPACT_ATOMS: atom_id res chain seq x y z
N MET A 1 31.82 85.59 -10.78
CA MET A 1 31.29 85.68 -9.40
C MET A 1 30.33 84.50 -9.27
N THR A 2 30.54 83.43 -8.51
CA THR A 2 31.32 83.14 -7.30
C THR A 2 31.50 81.60 -7.25
N VAL A 3 32.58 81.12 -6.65
CA VAL A 3 33.07 79.72 -6.54
C VAL A 3 32.77 79.21 -5.09
N PRO A 4 32.99 77.95 -4.64
CA PRO A 4 32.59 76.57 -5.06
C PRO A 4 32.02 75.67 -3.91
N ALA A 5 31.95 74.34 -4.19
CA ALA A 5 32.02 73.13 -3.31
C ALA A 5 30.69 72.35 -3.14
N SER A 6 30.59 71.01 -3.19
CA SER A 6 31.52 69.91 -3.50
C SER A 6 30.70 68.62 -3.76
N ALA A 7 31.24 67.75 -4.62
CA ALA A 7 31.09 66.28 -4.72
C ALA A 7 29.72 65.58 -4.61
N LYS A 8 29.35 64.83 -5.67
CA LYS A 8 29.10 63.37 -5.60
C LYS A 8 29.09 62.74 -7.00
N ASN A 9 29.98 61.78 -7.20
CA ASN A 9 30.21 61.05 -8.44
C ASN A 9 29.12 60.01 -8.73
N ARG A 10 28.82 59.89 -10.02
CA ARG A 10 28.00 58.88 -10.70
C ARG A 10 28.35 57.44 -10.27
N ARG A 11 27.33 56.66 -9.92
CA ARG A 11 27.38 55.18 -9.86
C ARG A 11 27.09 54.62 -11.24
N THR A 12 28.03 53.84 -11.78
CA THR A 12 27.82 52.86 -12.84
C THR A 12 27.37 51.55 -12.21
N SER A 13 26.37 50.92 -12.83
CA SER A 13 25.79 49.63 -12.45
C SER A 13 26.67 48.49 -12.95
N ASP A 14 27.18 47.67 -12.04
CA ASP A 14 27.80 46.37 -12.36
C ASP A 14 27.16 45.25 -11.52
N SER A 15 27.00 44.13 -12.20
CA SER A 15 26.50 42.83 -11.79
C SER A 15 27.29 42.18 -10.66
N ALA A 16 26.61 41.58 -9.68
CA ALA A 16 27.19 40.57 -8.79
C ALA A 16 26.11 39.58 -8.31
N GLY A 17 26.16 38.35 -8.81
CA GLY A 17 25.50 37.20 -8.19
C GLY A 17 26.31 36.69 -6.99
N PRO A 18 25.69 36.06 -5.98
CA PRO A 18 26.43 35.57 -4.82
C PRO A 18 27.03 34.18 -5.11
N SER A 19 28.37 34.10 -5.10
CA SER A 19 29.10 32.84 -5.10
C SER A 19 29.00 32.18 -3.72
N SER A 20 28.52 30.94 -3.65
CA SER A 20 28.55 30.10 -2.46
C SER A 20 29.97 29.60 -2.17
N LYS A 21 30.62 30.16 -1.14
CA LYS A 21 31.86 29.60 -0.60
C LYS A 21 31.51 28.40 0.29
N LYS A 22 31.94 27.20 -0.11
CA LYS A 22 31.98 26.00 0.75
C LYS A 22 32.76 26.34 2.03
N ALA A 23 32.09 26.29 3.17
CA ALA A 23 32.73 26.42 4.48
C ALA A 23 33.51 25.13 4.78
N ARG A 24 34.78 25.26 5.13
CA ARG A 24 35.68 24.16 5.48
C ARG A 24 35.34 23.67 6.90
N LEU A 25 34.99 22.40 7.05
CA LEU A 25 34.76 21.73 8.33
C LEU A 25 36.05 21.76 9.17
N GLU A 26 35.98 22.25 10.41
CA GLU A 26 37.01 22.01 11.43
C GLU A 26 36.62 20.75 12.21
N THR A 27 37.32 19.65 11.95
CA THR A 27 37.10 18.33 12.57
C THR A 27 38.13 18.07 13.67
N SER A 28 37.67 17.66 14.86
CA SER A 28 38.52 17.01 15.86
C SER A 28 38.49 15.50 15.62
N SER A 29 39.63 14.89 15.30
CA SER A 29 39.75 13.45 15.01
C SER A 29 39.74 12.60 16.29
N SER A 30 38.60 12.53 16.99
CA SER A 30 38.47 11.73 18.23
C SER A 30 37.49 10.56 18.12
N GLY A 31 37.06 10.17 16.91
CA GLY A 31 36.10 9.08 16.72
C GLY A 31 36.75 7.70 16.55
N GLY A 32 36.12 6.67 17.10
CA GLY A 32 36.36 5.27 16.73
C GLY A 32 36.26 5.04 15.21
N ALA A 33 36.73 3.88 14.75
CA ALA A 33 37.12 3.62 13.36
C ALA A 33 36.04 4.00 12.30
N GLY A 34 36.10 5.22 11.76
CA GLY A 34 35.23 5.70 10.68
C GLY A 34 34.27 6.86 11.04
N LEU A 35 34.19 7.29 12.31
CA LEU A 35 33.35 8.42 12.71
C LEU A 35 34.06 9.78 12.58
N THR A 36 33.31 10.78 12.13
CA THR A 36 33.76 12.18 11.98
C THR A 36 32.81 13.09 12.77
N LEU A 37 32.79 12.95 14.10
CA LEU A 37 31.85 13.68 14.94
C LEU A 37 32.19 15.20 14.99
N PRO A 38 31.19 16.07 14.88
CA PRO A 38 31.37 17.53 14.82
C PRO A 38 31.81 18.11 16.17
N SER A 39 32.34 19.33 16.14
CA SER A 39 32.74 20.07 17.35
C SER A 39 31.52 20.60 18.14
N GLY A 40 31.73 21.03 19.39
CA GLY A 40 30.65 21.43 20.30
C GLY A 40 29.74 22.56 19.78
N SER A 41 30.27 23.54 19.04
CA SER A 41 29.46 24.62 18.46
C SER A 41 28.54 24.12 17.33
N GLN A 42 29.02 23.19 16.51
CA GLN A 42 28.22 22.54 15.48
C GLN A 42 27.14 21.64 16.09
N ARG A 43 27.47 20.89 17.16
CA ARG A 43 26.50 20.09 17.91
C ARG A 43 25.37 20.95 18.48
N ALA A 44 25.69 22.11 19.05
CA ALA A 44 24.68 23.05 19.54
C ALA A 44 23.73 23.53 18.42
N SER A 45 24.27 23.82 17.23
CA SER A 45 23.45 24.20 16.06
C SER A 45 22.56 23.04 15.58
N TYR A 46 23.05 21.80 15.60
CA TYR A 46 22.23 20.64 15.27
C TYR A 46 21.12 20.39 16.29
N ARG A 47 21.40 20.58 17.59
CA ARG A 47 20.36 20.53 18.63
C ARG A 47 19.30 21.60 18.43
N GLU A 48 19.69 22.84 18.16
CA GLU A 48 18.73 23.92 17.88
C GLU A 48 17.86 23.61 16.65
N ALA A 49 18.45 23.07 15.59
CA ALA A 49 17.71 22.63 14.41
C ALA A 49 16.73 21.48 14.73
N TYR A 50 17.15 20.51 15.56
CA TYR A 50 16.30 19.42 16.04
C TYR A 50 15.13 19.92 16.90
N ASP A 51 15.40 20.83 17.83
CA ASP A 51 14.40 21.37 18.75
C ASP A 51 13.35 22.25 18.06
N THR A 52 13.70 22.84 16.91
CA THR A 52 12.82 23.73 16.13
C THR A 52 12.20 23.06 14.90
N SER A 53 12.49 21.78 14.66
CA SER A 53 11.93 21.08 13.51
C SER A 53 10.44 20.73 13.70
N SER A 54 9.76 20.53 12.57
CA SER A 54 8.32 20.28 12.48
C SER A 54 8.09 19.25 11.36
N PRO A 55 7.05 18.40 11.42
CA PRO A 55 5.94 18.36 12.39
C PRO A 55 6.28 17.77 13.77
N TYR A 56 7.40 17.05 13.86
CA TYR A 56 7.99 16.61 15.11
C TYR A 56 9.51 16.79 15.05
N LYS A 57 10.20 16.49 16.16
CA LYS A 57 11.63 16.70 16.27
C LYS A 57 12.43 15.67 15.47
N TYR A 58 13.26 16.13 14.54
CA TYR A 58 14.13 15.29 13.72
C TYR A 58 15.42 16.03 13.38
N ALA A 59 16.49 15.28 13.16
CA ALA A 59 17.76 15.80 12.69
C ALA A 59 18.09 15.17 11.33
N ALA A 60 18.73 15.93 10.44
CA ALA A 60 19.19 15.45 9.14
C ALA A 60 20.60 15.98 8.88
N ILE A 61 21.61 15.15 9.14
CA ILE A 61 23.01 15.58 9.29
C ILE A 61 23.92 14.78 8.36
N GLY A 62 24.77 15.46 7.59
CA GLY A 62 25.75 14.82 6.71
C GLY A 62 27.17 14.83 7.29
N GLY A 63 28.01 13.94 6.76
CA GLY A 63 29.46 13.94 7.03
C GLY A 63 29.86 13.44 8.42
N LEU A 64 29.00 12.64 9.07
CA LEU A 64 29.31 12.02 10.37
C LEU A 64 30.14 10.74 10.24
N ILE A 65 30.19 10.16 9.05
CA ILE A 65 30.89 8.91 8.74
C ILE A 65 31.88 9.18 7.61
N SER A 66 33.07 8.59 7.69
CA SER A 66 34.14 8.79 6.71
C SER A 66 33.71 8.33 5.32
N GLU A 67 34.05 9.11 4.30
CA GLU A 67 33.73 8.80 2.90
C GLU A 67 34.25 7.43 2.47
N ASP A 68 35.44 7.02 2.93
CA ASP A 68 36.00 5.70 2.60
C ASP A 68 35.10 4.56 3.07
N LEU A 69 34.57 4.65 4.30
CA LEU A 69 33.68 3.64 4.84
C LEU A 69 32.34 3.60 4.09
N LEU A 70 31.77 4.76 3.79
CA LEU A 70 30.50 4.84 3.05
C LEU A 70 30.63 4.25 1.64
N GLU A 71 31.72 4.57 0.92
CA GLU A 71 31.95 3.99 -0.41
C GLU A 71 32.20 2.48 -0.34
N SER A 72 32.97 2.00 0.63
CA SER A 72 33.19 0.56 0.83
C SER A 72 31.90 -0.21 1.12
N VAL A 73 30.97 0.36 1.90
CA VAL A 73 29.67 -0.28 2.17
C VAL A 73 28.84 -0.42 0.89
N VAL A 74 28.85 0.58 0.01
CA VAL A 74 28.15 0.49 -1.28
C VAL A 74 28.81 -0.51 -2.24
N GLU A 75 30.13 -0.58 -2.26
CA GLU A 75 30.84 -1.59 -3.06
C GLU A 75 30.57 -3.00 -2.55
N GLU A 76 30.57 -3.18 -1.23
CA GLU A 76 30.24 -4.45 -0.59
C GLU A 76 28.79 -4.87 -0.91
N SER A 77 27.81 -3.96 -0.82
CA SER A 77 26.41 -4.27 -1.12
C SER A 77 26.13 -4.66 -2.57
N ARG A 78 27.03 -4.31 -3.50
CA ARG A 78 26.92 -4.73 -4.91
C ARG A 78 27.31 -6.18 -5.14
N THR A 79 27.89 -6.84 -4.15
CA THR A 79 28.21 -8.27 -4.19
C THR A 79 27.06 -9.14 -3.68
N TYR A 80 26.04 -8.54 -3.08
CA TYR A 80 24.91 -9.27 -2.51
C TYR A 80 24.02 -9.82 -3.62
N GLY A 81 23.81 -11.14 -3.62
CA GLY A 81 22.77 -11.82 -4.41
C GLY A 81 21.45 -11.91 -3.65
N ILE A 82 20.45 -12.53 -4.26
CA ILE A 82 19.20 -12.89 -3.57
C ILE A 82 19.50 -13.96 -2.53
N ARG A 83 19.08 -13.74 -1.28
CA ARG A 83 19.41 -14.64 -0.17
C ARG A 83 18.84 -16.04 -0.44
N GLY A 84 19.69 -17.07 -0.30
CA GLY A 84 19.28 -18.46 -0.50
C GLY A 84 19.60 -19.00 -1.90
N GLU A 85 19.86 -18.12 -2.88
CA GLU A 85 20.28 -18.53 -4.22
C GLU A 85 21.73 -19.07 -4.24
N PRO A 86 22.07 -19.98 -5.16
CA PRO A 86 23.39 -20.64 -5.21
C PRO A 86 24.59 -19.69 -5.28
N ASP A 87 24.42 -18.51 -5.89
CA ASP A 87 25.48 -17.51 -6.07
C ASP A 87 25.49 -16.44 -4.96
N SER A 88 24.65 -16.59 -3.93
CA SER A 88 24.57 -15.66 -2.78
C SER A 88 25.46 -16.08 -1.62
N LEU A 89 25.70 -15.14 -0.70
CA LEU A 89 26.45 -15.44 0.53
C LEU A 89 25.58 -16.30 1.47
N PRO A 90 26.10 -17.39 2.06
CA PRO A 90 25.32 -18.22 2.97
C PRO A 90 24.70 -17.42 4.12
N GLY A 91 23.36 -17.38 4.16
CA GLY A 91 22.61 -16.68 5.19
C GLY A 91 22.51 -15.16 5.01
N TRP A 92 23.11 -14.57 3.97
CA TRP A 92 23.13 -13.13 3.72
C TRP A 92 22.84 -12.78 2.26
N GLY A 93 22.03 -11.74 2.03
CA GLY A 93 21.66 -11.28 0.69
C GLY A 93 20.44 -10.39 0.72
N TRP A 94 19.91 -10.08 -0.46
CA TRP A 94 18.64 -9.36 -0.61
C TRP A 94 17.45 -10.30 -0.40
N GLU A 95 16.49 -9.82 0.36
CA GLU A 95 15.15 -10.38 0.47
C GLU A 95 14.15 -9.34 0.01
N GLU A 96 13.32 -9.70 -0.97
CA GLU A 96 12.22 -8.85 -1.42
C GLU A 96 11.08 -8.91 -0.41
N LYS A 97 10.59 -7.77 0.06
CA LYS A 97 9.49 -7.71 1.02
C LYS A 97 8.41 -6.82 0.44
N GLN A 98 7.24 -7.40 0.23
CA GLN A 98 6.05 -6.78 -0.33
C GLN A 98 4.89 -7.05 0.64
N THR A 99 4.18 -6.01 1.03
CA THR A 99 2.94 -6.08 1.84
C THR A 99 1.94 -5.07 1.29
N ASP A 100 0.81 -4.85 1.97
CA ASP A 100 -0.05 -3.70 1.72
C ASP A 100 0.68 -2.36 1.97
N ILE A 101 1.58 -2.31 2.95
CA ILE A 101 2.26 -1.09 3.43
C ILE A 101 3.61 -0.80 2.77
N TYR A 102 4.32 -1.78 2.20
CA TYR A 102 5.62 -1.53 1.56
C TYR A 102 5.92 -2.45 0.38
N SER A 103 6.90 -2.05 -0.43
CA SER A 103 7.60 -2.87 -1.43
C SER A 103 9.08 -2.46 -1.42
N ILE A 104 9.96 -3.30 -0.87
CA ILE A 104 11.38 -3.01 -0.66
C ILE A 104 12.24 -4.27 -0.79
N GLN A 105 13.55 -4.11 -1.02
CA GLN A 105 14.53 -5.17 -0.78
C GLN A 105 15.33 -4.86 0.48
N GLN A 106 15.58 -5.88 1.31
CA GLN A 106 16.25 -5.70 2.60
C GLN A 106 17.22 -6.85 2.88
N THR A 107 18.30 -6.57 3.60
CA THR A 107 19.17 -7.62 4.15
C THR A 107 18.61 -8.18 5.46
N PRO A 108 19.12 -9.33 5.94
CA PRO A 108 18.96 -9.71 7.34
C PRO A 108 19.38 -8.58 8.30
N ASP A 109 18.90 -8.68 9.54
CA ASP A 109 19.23 -7.72 10.59
C ASP A 109 20.74 -7.69 10.86
N LEU A 110 21.29 -6.50 11.10
CA LEU A 110 22.71 -6.26 11.33
C LEU A 110 23.23 -6.97 12.59
N SER A 111 22.38 -7.31 13.56
CA SER A 111 22.75 -8.16 14.70
C SER A 111 23.22 -9.55 14.28
N SER A 112 22.80 -10.03 13.10
CA SER A 112 23.28 -11.30 12.53
C SER A 112 24.74 -11.28 12.07
N LEU A 113 25.38 -10.10 12.00
CA LEU A 113 26.82 -9.96 11.71
C LEU A 113 27.68 -10.39 12.91
N HIS A 114 27.54 -11.67 13.29
CA HIS A 114 28.22 -12.31 14.40
C HIS A 114 28.49 -13.80 14.05
N PRO A 115 29.60 -14.40 14.51
CA PRO A 115 29.93 -15.81 14.26
C PRO A 115 28.88 -16.82 14.75
N ASP A 116 28.01 -16.43 15.67
CA ASP A 116 26.91 -17.28 16.16
C ASP A 116 25.74 -17.37 15.16
N HIS A 117 25.68 -16.47 14.16
CA HIS A 117 24.55 -16.35 13.22
C HIS A 117 24.96 -16.56 11.77
N LEU A 118 26.19 -16.17 11.39
CA LEU A 118 26.71 -16.30 10.03
C LEU A 118 28.06 -17.03 10.02
N PRO A 119 28.34 -17.84 8.97
CA PRO A 119 29.63 -18.51 8.86
C PRO A 119 30.76 -17.53 8.55
N ASP A 120 31.98 -17.88 8.96
CA ASP A 120 33.19 -17.06 8.75
C ASP A 120 33.38 -16.65 7.28
N THR A 121 33.06 -17.54 6.34
CA THR A 121 33.14 -17.28 4.90
C THR A 121 32.26 -16.12 4.44
N THR A 122 31.14 -15.87 5.13
CA THR A 122 30.25 -14.73 4.86
C THR A 122 30.73 -13.49 5.58
N LEU A 123 31.12 -13.62 6.85
CA LEU A 123 31.62 -12.48 7.65
C LEU A 123 32.89 -11.85 7.07
N GLU A 124 33.79 -12.67 6.51
CA GLU A 124 35.00 -12.20 5.81
C GLU A 124 34.69 -11.33 4.58
N GLN A 125 33.49 -11.48 3.99
CA GLN A 125 33.01 -10.69 2.85
C GLN A 125 32.19 -9.46 3.27
N LEU A 126 31.93 -9.28 4.57
CA LEU A 126 31.14 -8.16 5.12
C LEU A 126 31.91 -7.20 6.06
N PRO A 127 33.20 -6.90 5.83
CA PRO A 127 34.00 -6.10 6.76
C PRO A 127 33.58 -4.63 6.84
N ALA A 128 33.11 -4.03 5.75
CA ALA A 128 32.72 -2.63 5.71
C ALA A 128 31.39 -2.43 6.43
N LEU A 129 30.39 -3.30 6.19
CA LEU A 129 29.12 -3.22 6.89
C LEU A 129 29.26 -3.53 8.38
N THR A 130 30.08 -4.50 8.76
CA THR A 130 30.38 -4.79 10.19
C THR A 130 30.98 -3.56 10.88
N LYS A 131 31.97 -2.91 10.23
CA LYS A 131 32.58 -1.68 10.75
C LYS A 131 31.58 -0.52 10.85
N LEU A 132 30.66 -0.40 9.88
CA LEU A 132 29.59 0.60 9.92
C LEU A 132 28.64 0.35 11.10
N LYS A 133 28.19 -0.90 11.30
CA LYS A 133 27.37 -1.30 12.45
C LYS A 133 28.05 -0.89 13.75
N ASP A 134 29.30 -1.29 13.94
CA ASP A 134 30.04 -1.02 15.18
C ASP A 134 30.22 0.49 15.41
N ALA A 135 30.40 1.28 14.33
CA ALA A 135 30.46 2.74 14.41
C ALA A 135 29.12 3.37 14.80
N LEU A 136 28.00 2.91 14.24
CA LEU A 136 26.65 3.43 14.56
C LEU A 136 26.24 3.12 16.01
N TYR A 137 26.60 1.95 16.53
CA TYR A 137 26.27 1.52 17.90
C TYR A 137 27.35 1.84 18.93
N SER A 138 28.44 2.51 18.52
CA SER A 138 29.52 2.92 19.41
C SER A 138 29.05 3.87 20.51
N GLU A 139 29.78 3.93 21.62
CA GLU A 139 29.48 4.87 22.71
C GLU A 139 29.56 6.33 22.24
N GLU A 140 30.52 6.64 21.37
CA GLU A 140 30.70 7.98 20.82
C GLU A 140 29.52 8.41 19.96
N PHE A 141 29.02 7.53 19.07
CA PHE A 141 27.89 7.85 18.21
C PHE A 141 26.59 7.94 19.00
N ARG A 142 26.33 6.98 19.91
CA ARG A 142 25.17 7.04 20.81
C ARG A 142 25.22 8.28 21.70
N GLY A 143 26.40 8.65 22.20
CA GLY A 143 26.63 9.89 22.94
C GLY A 143 26.29 11.14 22.12
N PHE A 144 26.66 11.16 20.84
CA PHE A 144 26.28 12.22 19.92
C PHE A 144 24.76 12.29 19.71
N VAL A 145 24.09 11.16 19.45
CA VAL A 145 22.62 11.12 19.29
C VAL A 145 21.94 11.64 20.57
N ARG A 146 22.35 11.17 21.75
CA ARG A 146 21.89 11.65 23.06
C ARG A 146 22.06 13.16 23.20
N GLU A 147 23.20 13.69 22.79
CA GLU A 147 23.52 15.11 22.86
C GLU A 147 22.67 15.95 21.91
N ILE A 148 22.18 15.43 20.78
CA ILE A 148 21.31 16.19 19.86
C ILE A 148 19.84 16.07 20.23
N THR A 149 19.35 14.87 20.54
CA THR A 149 17.92 14.62 20.78
C THR A 149 17.53 14.97 22.22
N GLY A 150 18.32 14.51 23.19
CA GLY A 150 17.95 14.55 24.61
C GLY A 150 17.16 13.32 25.06
N CYS A 151 17.09 12.28 24.23
CA CYS A 151 16.31 11.05 24.47
C CYS A 151 16.76 10.22 25.69
N GLY A 152 17.87 10.59 26.33
CA GLY A 152 18.47 9.80 27.41
C GLY A 152 19.24 8.58 26.90
N PRO A 153 19.71 7.71 27.81
CA PRO A 153 20.61 6.59 27.48
C PRO A 153 20.05 5.65 26.40
N LEU A 154 20.95 5.13 25.55
CA LEU A 154 20.65 4.23 24.43
C LEU A 154 21.46 2.94 24.56
N SER A 155 20.85 1.80 24.26
CA SER A 155 21.52 0.50 24.29
C SER A 155 22.68 0.45 23.29
N GLY A 156 23.82 -0.08 23.70
CA GLY A 156 24.94 -0.41 22.81
C GLY A 156 24.98 -1.89 22.44
N GLN A 157 24.33 -2.74 23.22
CA GLN A 157 24.27 -4.20 23.00
C GLN A 157 23.09 -4.61 22.11
N LYS A 158 21.93 -3.98 22.28
CA LYS A 158 20.75 -4.25 21.45
C LYS A 158 20.82 -3.45 20.16
N THR A 159 21.45 -4.04 19.15
CA THR A 159 21.52 -3.49 17.79
C THR A 159 20.32 -3.98 16.97
N ASP A 160 19.67 -3.08 16.23
CA ASP A 160 18.51 -3.37 15.37
C ASP A 160 18.62 -2.50 14.11
N GLY A 161 18.88 -3.11 12.96
CA GLY A 161 19.03 -2.37 11.72
C GLY A 161 19.29 -3.25 10.54
N SER A 162 19.24 -2.69 9.35
CA SER A 162 19.37 -3.45 8.09
C SER A 162 19.78 -2.52 6.96
N VAL A 163 20.27 -3.12 5.87
CA VAL A 163 20.45 -2.40 4.61
C VAL A 163 19.15 -2.51 3.83
N GLY A 164 18.56 -1.37 3.48
CA GLY A 164 17.37 -1.27 2.64
C GLY A 164 17.71 -0.76 1.25
N LEU A 165 17.15 -1.40 0.24
CA LEU A 165 17.28 -1.04 -1.16
C LEU A 165 15.90 -0.72 -1.74
N TYR A 166 15.75 0.54 -2.18
CA TYR A 166 14.56 1.02 -2.87
C TYR A 166 14.93 1.28 -4.33
N THR A 167 14.21 0.61 -5.22
CA THR A 167 14.29 0.75 -6.69
C THR A 167 12.97 1.31 -7.23
N LYS A 168 12.83 1.43 -8.56
CA LYS A 168 11.58 1.92 -9.17
C LYS A 168 10.36 1.16 -8.62
N GLY A 169 9.33 1.87 -8.18
CA GLY A 169 8.11 1.32 -7.58
C GLY A 169 8.20 1.09 -6.07
N SER A 170 9.41 0.98 -5.50
CA SER A 170 9.59 0.75 -4.08
C SER A 170 9.10 1.94 -3.24
N HIS A 171 8.38 1.64 -2.17
CA HIS A 171 7.75 2.60 -1.28
C HIS A 171 7.57 2.01 0.13
N LEU A 172 7.34 2.87 1.12
CA LEU A 172 6.91 2.48 2.46
C LEU A 172 5.88 3.50 2.93
N LEU A 173 4.63 3.07 3.08
CA LEU A 173 3.50 3.94 3.42
C LEU A 173 3.56 4.37 4.90
N LEU A 174 2.58 5.19 5.29
CA LEU A 174 2.62 5.89 6.57
C LEU A 174 2.60 4.94 7.78
N HIS A 175 3.58 5.11 8.67
CA HIS A 175 3.69 4.43 9.97
C HIS A 175 4.38 5.37 10.99
N ASP A 176 4.53 4.94 12.25
CA ASP A 176 5.12 5.77 13.31
C ASP A 176 6.30 5.13 14.08
N ASP A 177 6.76 3.95 13.63
CA ASP A 177 7.85 3.16 14.23
C ASP A 177 7.64 2.68 15.68
N SER A 178 6.42 2.80 16.22
CA SER A 178 6.13 2.58 17.65
C SER A 178 6.02 1.10 18.04
N ILE A 179 7.15 0.41 18.00
CA ILE A 179 7.26 -1.02 18.28
C ILE A 179 8.22 -1.27 19.46
N SER A 180 7.77 -2.08 20.42
CA SER A 180 8.60 -2.66 21.49
C SER A 180 9.40 -1.62 22.31
N THR A 181 10.71 -1.61 22.13
CA THR A 181 11.70 -0.91 22.97
C THR A 181 12.46 0.15 22.20
N ARG A 182 12.04 0.43 20.95
CA ARG A 182 12.62 1.45 20.09
C ARG A 182 12.49 2.82 20.75
N LEU A 183 13.54 3.63 20.66
CA LEU A 183 13.58 4.98 21.25
C LEU A 183 13.95 6.04 20.21
N VAL A 184 14.88 5.74 19.32
CA VAL A 184 15.28 6.64 18.22
C VAL A 184 15.35 5.83 16.93
N SER A 185 14.62 6.26 15.91
CA SER A 185 14.73 5.74 14.55
C SER A 185 15.84 6.48 13.81
N TYR A 186 16.60 5.79 12.96
CA TYR A 186 17.61 6.41 12.10
C TYR A 186 17.62 5.83 10.68
N ILE A 187 18.03 6.66 9.72
CA ILE A 187 18.20 6.30 8.31
C ILE A 187 19.48 6.97 7.79
N LEU A 188 20.50 6.18 7.45
CA LEU A 188 21.70 6.62 6.74
C LEU A 188 21.50 6.43 5.23
N TYR A 189 21.57 7.50 4.46
CA TYR A 189 21.36 7.48 3.02
C TYR A 189 22.68 7.26 2.25
N LEU A 190 22.66 6.27 1.36
CA LEU A 190 23.75 5.93 0.43
C LEU A 190 23.25 5.86 -1.03
N PRO A 191 22.47 6.85 -1.52
CA PRO A 191 21.94 6.85 -2.87
C PRO A 191 23.05 6.77 -3.90
N ASN A 192 22.92 5.80 -4.80
CA ASN A 192 23.94 5.55 -5.80
C ASN A 192 23.33 5.08 -7.12
N SER A 193 24.12 5.10 -8.18
CA SER A 193 23.72 4.69 -9.52
C SER A 193 24.86 3.96 -10.21
N SER A 194 24.53 3.13 -11.19
CA SER A 194 25.53 2.59 -12.13
C SER A 194 26.39 3.71 -12.73
N PRO A 195 27.71 3.50 -12.96
CA PRO A 195 28.55 4.43 -13.71
C PRO A 195 28.04 4.79 -15.10
N THR A 196 27.23 3.90 -15.69
CA THR A 196 26.62 4.08 -17.02
C THR A 196 25.24 4.73 -16.97
N ALA A 197 24.67 4.97 -15.78
CA ALA A 197 23.38 5.62 -15.66
C ALA A 197 23.47 7.06 -16.19
N PRO A 198 22.39 7.59 -16.79
CA PRO A 198 22.35 8.98 -17.22
C PRO A 198 22.69 9.96 -16.08
N GLY A 199 23.14 11.18 -16.41
CA GLY A 199 23.28 12.24 -15.42
C GLY A 199 21.91 12.72 -14.89
N SER A 200 21.93 13.55 -13.84
CA SER A 200 20.77 14.38 -13.48
C SER A 200 20.86 15.75 -14.14
N SER A 201 19.72 16.32 -14.54
CA SER A 201 19.62 17.70 -15.03
C SER A 201 19.50 18.75 -13.91
N HIS A 202 19.22 18.33 -12.68
CA HIS A 202 18.89 19.23 -11.56
C HIS A 202 20.00 19.29 -10.50
N VAL A 203 20.64 18.15 -10.23
CA VAL A 203 21.68 18.02 -9.20
C VAL A 203 22.95 17.39 -9.78
N PRO A 204 24.14 17.89 -9.41
CA PRO A 204 25.37 17.23 -9.78
C PRO A 204 25.49 15.89 -9.04
N LEU A 205 25.84 14.84 -9.79
CA LEU A 205 26.18 13.52 -9.25
C LEU A 205 27.71 13.37 -9.26
N GLU A 206 28.26 12.70 -8.25
CA GLU A 206 29.71 12.62 -8.05
C GLU A 206 30.19 11.16 -8.17
N PRO A 207 31.18 10.84 -9.03
CA PRO A 207 31.75 9.49 -9.08
C PRO A 207 32.34 9.06 -7.73
N SER A 208 32.25 7.78 -7.40
CA SER A 208 33.04 7.18 -6.31
C SER A 208 34.54 7.27 -6.60
N LYS A 209 35.39 7.11 -5.57
CA LYS A 209 36.85 7.13 -5.73
C LYS A 209 37.35 6.02 -6.66
N SER A 210 36.72 4.86 -6.59
CA SER A 210 36.98 3.72 -7.47
C SER A 210 36.44 3.89 -8.89
N GLY A 211 35.46 4.78 -9.08
CA GLY A 211 34.67 4.88 -10.31
C GLY A 211 33.64 3.75 -10.49
N ALA A 212 33.45 2.89 -9.48
CA ALA A 212 32.53 1.75 -9.54
C ALA A 212 31.05 2.16 -9.51
N PHE A 213 30.72 3.37 -9.05
CA PHE A 213 29.36 3.92 -9.04
C PHE A 213 29.37 5.45 -9.00
N VAL A 214 28.18 6.04 -9.13
CA VAL A 214 27.95 7.48 -8.99
C VAL A 214 27.11 7.76 -7.74
N LYS A 215 27.53 8.72 -6.93
CA LYS A 215 26.90 9.18 -5.68
C LYS A 215 25.93 10.31 -5.93
N GLY A 216 24.85 10.32 -5.17
CA GLY A 216 23.88 11.41 -5.14
C GLY A 216 22.48 10.99 -5.59
N TRP A 217 21.53 11.88 -5.39
CA TRP A 217 20.12 11.64 -5.68
C TRP A 217 19.44 12.92 -6.13
N ASP A 218 18.66 12.83 -7.20
CA ASP A 218 17.80 13.92 -7.64
C ASP A 218 16.46 13.84 -6.92
N PRO A 219 16.00 14.89 -6.22
CA PRO A 219 14.70 14.89 -5.59
C PRO A 219 13.53 14.58 -6.55
N VAL A 220 13.65 14.79 -7.86
CA VAL A 220 12.56 14.39 -8.78
C VAL A 220 12.41 12.88 -8.95
N TRP A 221 13.37 12.08 -8.47
CA TRP A 221 13.35 10.62 -8.52
C TRP A 221 12.55 9.96 -7.40
N GLY A 222 11.95 10.76 -6.52
CA GLY A 222 11.18 10.26 -5.37
C GLY A 222 12.06 9.72 -4.25
N GLY A 223 11.55 8.83 -3.41
CA GLY A 223 12.31 8.24 -2.31
C GLY A 223 12.50 9.13 -1.08
N ALA A 224 11.92 10.34 -1.03
CA ALA A 224 12.12 11.20 0.13
C ALA A 224 11.45 10.64 1.39
N LEU A 225 11.98 11.02 2.55
CA LEU A 225 11.27 10.80 3.81
C LEU A 225 10.20 11.88 3.96
N GLU A 226 8.95 11.47 4.00
CA GLU A 226 7.79 12.33 4.21
C GLU A 226 7.39 12.33 5.68
N LEU A 227 7.13 13.50 6.26
CA LEU A 227 6.71 13.65 7.66
C LEU A 227 5.30 14.24 7.72
N PHE A 228 4.47 13.67 8.59
CA PHE A 228 3.06 13.99 8.71
C PHE A 228 2.75 14.62 10.08
N PRO A 229 1.86 15.61 10.13
CA PRO A 229 1.41 16.19 11.39
C PRO A 229 0.34 15.31 12.04
N VAL A 230 0.14 15.49 13.34
CA VAL A 230 -1.10 15.07 14.02
C VAL A 230 -2.21 16.03 13.59
N GLU A 231 -3.32 15.52 13.07
CA GLU A 231 -4.38 16.31 12.45
C GLU A 231 -5.09 17.25 13.43
N SER A 232 -5.32 16.80 14.67
CA SER A 232 -5.91 17.62 15.73
C SER A 232 -5.00 18.77 16.19
N GLY A 233 -3.70 18.71 15.86
CA GLY A 233 -2.67 19.59 16.41
C GLY A 233 -2.34 19.32 17.88
N GLU A 234 -2.90 18.26 18.47
CA GLU A 234 -2.56 17.80 19.82
C GLU A 234 -1.19 17.09 19.82
N ASP A 235 -0.69 16.77 21.02
CA ASP A 235 0.62 16.12 21.17
C ASP A 235 0.65 14.68 20.64
N VAL A 236 -0.49 14.00 20.63
CA VAL A 236 -0.68 12.61 20.19
C VAL A 236 -2.06 12.53 19.53
N GLY A 237 -2.18 11.84 18.40
CA GLY A 237 -3.45 11.65 17.73
C GLY A 237 -3.31 11.03 16.34
N LEU A 238 -4.37 11.10 15.54
CA LEU A 238 -4.35 10.62 14.17
C LEU A 238 -3.45 11.48 13.26
N PRO A 239 -2.75 10.87 12.29
CA PRO A 239 -2.01 11.62 11.30
C PRO A 239 -2.95 12.30 10.31
N GLY A 240 -2.57 13.49 9.85
CA GLY A 240 -3.25 14.15 8.74
C GLY A 240 -3.12 13.39 7.42
N VAL A 241 -3.96 13.74 6.45
CA VAL A 241 -4.02 13.07 5.12
C VAL A 241 -2.94 13.53 4.11
N LYS A 242 -2.04 14.43 4.51
CA LYS A 242 -0.99 15.01 3.66
C LYS A 242 0.32 15.12 4.41
N SER A 243 1.42 14.82 3.73
CA SER A 243 2.75 15.16 4.21
C SER A 243 2.89 16.69 4.25
N VAL A 244 3.51 17.22 5.31
CA VAL A 244 3.79 18.66 5.45
C VAL A 244 5.27 18.98 5.33
N LYS A 245 6.10 17.94 5.40
CA LYS A 245 7.55 18.06 5.27
C LYS A 245 8.09 16.89 4.46
N ARG A 246 9.05 17.21 3.59
CA ARG A 246 9.84 16.27 2.80
C ARG A 246 11.31 16.47 3.14
N VAL A 247 12.02 15.38 3.42
CA VAL A 247 13.47 15.37 3.65
C VAL A 247 14.12 14.65 2.47
N ASP A 248 14.85 15.41 1.65
CA ASP A 248 15.50 14.88 0.45
C ASP A 248 16.57 13.85 0.82
N VAL A 249 16.69 12.80 0.00
CA VAL A 249 17.75 11.80 0.09
C VAL A 249 19.09 12.41 -0.32
N LYS A 250 20.10 12.33 0.53
CA LYS A 250 21.44 12.85 0.24
C LYS A 250 22.54 11.87 0.64
N TRP A 251 23.56 11.75 -0.20
CA TRP A 251 24.72 10.90 0.09
C TRP A 251 25.35 11.21 1.45
N GLY A 252 25.51 10.18 2.29
CA GLY A 252 26.16 10.26 3.60
C GLY A 252 25.39 11.07 4.64
N GLN A 253 24.12 11.39 4.37
CA GLN A 253 23.23 12.03 5.34
C GLN A 253 22.60 10.95 6.22
N ILE A 254 22.64 11.16 7.54
CA ILE A 254 21.82 10.41 8.48
C ILE A 254 20.66 11.28 8.96
N VAL A 255 19.46 10.71 8.93
CA VAL A 255 18.26 11.27 9.54
C VAL A 255 17.97 10.48 10.80
N PHE A 256 17.60 11.14 11.89
CA PHE A 256 17.11 10.46 13.09
C PHE A 256 16.08 11.29 13.85
N PHE A 257 15.16 10.61 14.51
CA PHE A 257 14.09 11.20 15.32
C PHE A 257 13.70 10.26 16.45
N GLU A 258 13.14 10.82 17.53
CA GLU A 258 12.62 10.01 18.63
C GLU A 258 11.34 9.31 18.19
N VAL A 259 11.19 8.04 18.56
CA VAL A 259 9.97 7.25 18.31
C VAL A 259 8.90 7.69 19.31
N GLN A 260 7.81 8.24 18.78
CA GLN A 260 6.73 8.85 19.54
C GLN A 260 5.39 8.28 19.08
N PRO A 261 4.81 7.31 19.81
CA PRO A 261 3.53 6.71 19.50
C PRO A 261 2.43 7.73 19.26
N GLY A 262 1.78 7.64 18.10
CA GLY A 262 0.73 8.58 17.68
C GLY A 262 1.24 9.98 17.33
N ARG A 263 2.53 10.14 17.01
CA ARG A 263 3.12 11.44 16.64
C ARG A 263 4.20 11.38 15.56
N SER A 264 5.15 10.44 15.65
CA SER A 264 6.31 10.36 14.73
C SER A 264 5.96 9.74 13.38
N TYR A 265 4.86 10.20 12.77
CA TYR A 265 4.32 9.66 11.52
C TYR A 265 5.15 10.03 10.31
N HIS A 266 5.58 9.01 9.57
CA HIS A 266 6.38 9.17 8.37
C HIS A 266 6.15 8.08 7.33
N ALA A 267 6.59 8.36 6.11
CA ALA A 267 6.54 7.47 4.97
C ALA A 267 7.81 7.65 4.12
N VAL A 268 8.10 6.68 3.24
CA VAL A 268 9.07 6.80 2.15
C VAL A 268 8.28 6.95 0.86
N GLU A 269 8.36 8.14 0.26
CA GLU A 269 7.82 8.44 -1.07
C GLU A 269 8.34 7.41 -2.08
N GLU A 270 7.47 6.97 -3.00
CA GLU A 270 7.84 6.02 -4.03
C GLU A 270 9.07 6.49 -4.84
N VAL A 271 10.00 5.56 -5.12
CA VAL A 271 11.08 5.81 -6.07
C VAL A 271 10.53 5.65 -7.49
N VAL A 272 10.53 6.72 -8.27
CA VAL A 272 9.89 6.74 -9.61
C VAL A 272 10.87 6.56 -10.77
N ILE A 273 12.16 6.50 -10.47
CA ILE A 273 13.23 6.37 -11.48
C ILE A 273 13.76 4.92 -11.56
N GLY A 274 14.04 4.47 -12.79
CA GLY A 274 14.70 3.20 -13.08
C GLY A 274 16.19 3.36 -13.40
N ASP A 275 16.65 2.66 -14.44
CA ASP A 275 18.00 2.76 -15.02
C ASP A 275 19.16 2.44 -14.08
N GLY A 276 18.98 1.43 -13.20
CA GLY A 276 20.03 1.00 -12.27
C GLY A 276 20.38 2.04 -11.21
N ARG A 277 19.45 2.95 -10.90
CA ARG A 277 19.54 3.86 -9.76
C ARG A 277 18.97 3.18 -8.52
N GLN A 278 19.65 3.40 -7.39
CA GLN A 278 19.37 2.73 -6.15
C GLN A 278 19.34 3.74 -5.03
N ARG A 279 18.17 3.88 -4.38
CA ARG A 279 18.07 4.55 -3.09
C ARG A 279 18.41 3.53 -2.02
N LEU A 280 19.71 3.30 -1.87
CA LEU A 280 20.27 2.46 -0.82
C LEU A 280 20.36 3.24 0.49
N GLY A 281 20.10 2.57 1.62
CA GLY A 281 20.36 3.13 2.93
C GLY A 281 20.51 2.08 4.01
N VAL A 282 21.02 2.49 5.17
CA VAL A 282 21.06 1.68 6.38
C VAL A 282 20.12 2.31 7.38
N SER A 283 19.05 1.62 7.73
CA SER A 283 18.05 2.09 8.70
C SER A 283 17.95 1.14 9.88
N GLY A 284 17.54 1.67 11.02
CA GLY A 284 17.42 0.89 12.24
C GLY A 284 16.98 1.73 13.42
N TRP A 285 17.09 1.15 14.60
CA TRP A 285 16.64 1.78 15.85
C TRP A 285 17.68 1.67 16.96
N PHE A 286 17.82 2.75 17.72
CA PHE A 286 18.42 2.68 19.04
C PHE A 286 17.35 2.34 20.07
N HIS A 287 17.60 1.29 20.85
CA HIS A 287 16.69 0.83 21.88
C HIS A 287 16.96 1.48 23.24
N ARG A 288 15.95 1.42 24.11
CA ARG A 288 16.15 1.62 25.55
C ARG A 288 17.25 0.68 26.06
N PRO A 289 18.10 1.10 27.03
CA PRO A 289 19.13 0.23 27.59
C PRO A 289 18.52 -1.06 28.13
N ILE A 290 19.29 -2.15 28.08
CA ILE A 290 18.91 -3.45 28.64
C ILE A 290 19.55 -3.67 30.03
N GLU A 291 19.16 -4.74 30.72
CA GLU A 291 19.72 -5.06 32.03
C GLU A 291 21.26 -5.14 31.98
N GLY A 292 21.93 -4.41 32.86
CA GLY A 292 23.40 -4.28 32.89
C GLY A 292 23.97 -3.08 32.15
N GLU A 293 23.17 -2.33 31.38
CA GLU A 293 23.62 -1.10 30.69
C GLU A 293 23.35 0.19 31.49
N GLU A 294 24.11 1.25 31.18
CA GLU A 294 23.94 2.58 31.79
C GLU A 294 22.51 3.10 31.56
N GLY A 295 21.82 3.43 32.65
CA GLY A 295 20.50 4.05 32.58
C GLY A 295 19.35 3.07 32.36
N TYR A 296 19.59 1.76 32.47
CA TYR A 296 18.54 0.75 32.45
C TYR A 296 17.45 1.05 33.47
N LYS A 297 16.20 1.00 33.00
CA LYS A 297 15.00 1.01 33.83
C LYS A 297 14.07 -0.08 33.30
N PRO A 298 13.49 -0.92 34.17
CA PRO A 298 12.48 -1.89 33.75
C PRO A 298 11.35 -1.20 33.00
N LEU A 299 10.95 -1.76 31.86
CA LEU A 299 9.81 -1.25 31.10
C LEU A 299 8.52 -1.58 31.85
N ASP A 300 7.68 -0.58 32.06
CA ASP A 300 6.31 -0.80 32.54
C ASP A 300 5.47 -1.32 31.37
N THR A 301 5.41 -2.65 31.23
CA THR A 301 4.69 -3.33 30.15
C THR A 301 3.19 -3.10 30.22
N THR A 302 2.64 -2.89 31.42
CA THR A 302 1.20 -2.60 31.59
C THR A 302 0.88 -1.22 31.06
N LYS A 303 1.70 -0.22 31.39
CA LYS A 303 1.53 1.13 30.86
C LYS A 303 1.74 1.18 29.34
N ALA A 304 2.78 0.52 28.82
CA ALA A 304 3.03 0.48 27.38
C ALA A 304 1.86 -0.16 26.60
N ALA A 305 1.29 -1.25 27.13
CA ALA A 305 0.11 -1.88 26.55
C ALA A 305 -1.14 -0.98 26.61
N GLN A 306 -1.33 -0.25 27.72
CA GLN A 306 -2.44 0.71 27.86
C GLN A 306 -2.32 1.88 26.87
N ASP A 307 -1.11 2.42 26.69
CA ASP A 307 -0.84 3.52 25.76
C ASP A 307 -1.10 3.05 24.30
N LEU A 308 -0.64 1.85 23.93
CA LEU A 308 -0.91 1.25 22.61
C LEU A 308 -2.40 0.95 22.38
N SER A 309 -3.10 0.42 23.39
CA SER A 309 -4.54 0.14 23.29
C SER A 309 -5.35 1.42 23.14
N SER A 310 -4.99 2.48 23.87
CA SER A 310 -5.63 3.79 23.76
C SER A 310 -5.43 4.40 22.36
N LEU A 311 -4.23 4.25 21.79
CA LEU A 311 -3.95 4.67 20.41
C LEU A 311 -4.75 3.87 19.38
N ALA A 312 -4.84 2.55 19.54
CA ALA A 312 -5.61 1.69 18.63
C ALA A 312 -7.10 2.08 18.59
N GLN A 313 -7.68 2.47 19.73
CA GLN A 313 -9.07 2.96 19.81
C GLN A 313 -9.28 4.29 19.06
N ILE A 314 -8.24 5.14 19.02
CA ILE A 314 -8.26 6.43 18.31
C ILE A 314 -7.96 6.24 16.81
N ALA A 315 -7.25 5.17 16.45
CA ALA A 315 -6.74 4.88 15.11
C ALA A 315 -7.75 4.28 14.13
N SER A 316 -9.03 4.12 14.50
CA SER A 316 -10.05 3.59 13.59
C SER A 316 -10.33 4.58 12.47
N ALA A 317 -10.31 4.09 11.23
CA ALA A 317 -10.69 4.91 10.09
C ALA A 317 -12.20 5.21 10.18
N PRO A 318 -12.63 6.46 9.95
CA PRO A 318 -14.06 6.77 9.85
C PRO A 318 -14.67 5.92 8.74
N THR A 319 -15.73 5.19 9.05
CA THR A 319 -16.53 4.48 8.05
C THR A 319 -17.85 5.21 7.87
N ASN A 320 -18.30 5.29 6.61
CA ASN A 320 -19.61 5.85 6.31
C ASN A 320 -20.69 4.95 6.95
N PRO A 321 -21.68 5.53 7.65
CA PRO A 321 -22.74 4.75 8.26
C PRO A 321 -23.63 4.09 7.20
N PHE A 322 -24.14 2.91 7.53
CA PHE A 322 -25.15 2.26 6.71
C PHE A 322 -26.47 3.04 6.72
N THR A 323 -27.05 3.19 5.53
CA THR A 323 -28.38 3.75 5.32
C THR A 323 -29.37 2.60 5.10
N PRO A 324 -30.33 2.37 6.01
CA PRO A 324 -31.32 1.31 5.86
C PRO A 324 -32.25 1.60 4.67
N TYR A 325 -32.85 0.55 4.12
CA TYR A 325 -33.99 0.73 3.23
C TYR A 325 -35.30 0.83 4.04
N ASP A 326 -36.17 1.76 3.66
CA ASP A 326 -37.45 1.99 4.35
C ASP A 326 -38.54 0.98 3.98
N THR A 327 -38.24 0.05 3.07
CA THR A 327 -39.19 -0.96 2.58
C THR A 327 -38.63 -2.36 2.77
N GLU A 328 -39.52 -3.33 2.85
CA GLU A 328 -39.16 -4.75 2.82
C GLU A 328 -38.32 -5.09 1.57
N PRO A 329 -37.46 -6.12 1.67
CA PRO A 329 -36.71 -6.64 0.53
C PRO A 329 -37.65 -6.98 -0.64
N PRO A 330 -37.31 -6.55 -1.86
CA PRO A 330 -38.14 -6.82 -3.04
C PRO A 330 -38.14 -8.31 -3.41
N VAL A 331 -39.33 -8.87 -3.65
CA VAL A 331 -39.49 -10.23 -4.19
C VAL A 331 -39.34 -10.19 -5.71
N GLY A 332 -38.10 -10.25 -6.18
CA GLY A 332 -37.76 -10.29 -7.59
C GLY A 332 -37.81 -8.94 -8.33
N LEU A 333 -37.62 -9.00 -9.65
CA LEU A 333 -37.50 -7.83 -10.53
C LEU A 333 -38.81 -7.51 -11.26
N ARG A 334 -39.40 -6.34 -11.04
CA ARG A 334 -40.66 -5.94 -11.69
C ARG A 334 -40.40 -5.24 -13.04
N PRO A 335 -41.38 -5.18 -13.96
CA PRO A 335 -41.24 -4.42 -15.20
C PRO A 335 -40.88 -2.94 -15.01
N SER A 336 -41.34 -2.32 -13.93
CA SER A 336 -40.97 -0.93 -13.57
C SER A 336 -39.51 -0.79 -13.14
N ASP A 337 -38.95 -1.82 -12.50
CA ASP A 337 -37.55 -1.85 -12.09
C ASP A 337 -36.66 -1.98 -13.33
N ILE A 338 -37.01 -2.88 -14.26
CA ILE A 338 -36.35 -3.02 -15.57
C ILE A 338 -36.35 -1.69 -16.34
N ALA A 339 -37.49 -0.99 -16.40
CA ALA A 339 -37.58 0.30 -17.08
C ALA A 339 -36.70 1.38 -16.43
N THR A 340 -36.51 1.30 -15.10
CA THR A 340 -35.63 2.20 -14.34
C THR A 340 -34.15 1.89 -14.58
N LEU A 341 -33.79 0.60 -14.73
CA LEU A 341 -32.42 0.13 -14.92
C LEU A 341 -31.95 0.22 -16.38
N ALA A 342 -32.85 0.14 -17.35
CA ALA A 342 -32.51 0.12 -18.79
C ALA A 342 -31.60 1.27 -19.28
N PRO A 343 -31.71 2.52 -18.76
CA PRO A 343 -30.78 3.59 -19.13
C PRO A 343 -29.37 3.45 -18.53
N PHE A 344 -29.18 2.55 -17.57
CA PHE A 344 -27.93 2.36 -16.83
C PHE A 344 -27.23 1.06 -17.19
N LEU A 345 -27.96 -0.06 -17.27
CA LEU A 345 -27.39 -1.39 -17.43
C LEU A 345 -27.39 -1.82 -18.90
N ALA A 346 -26.41 -2.65 -19.28
CA ALA A 346 -26.46 -3.29 -20.58
C ALA A 346 -27.70 -4.20 -20.67
N PRO A 347 -28.42 -4.24 -21.82
CA PRO A 347 -29.68 -4.98 -21.93
C PRO A 347 -29.57 -6.48 -21.60
N SER A 348 -28.39 -7.07 -21.79
CA SER A 348 -28.08 -8.46 -21.43
C SER A 348 -28.33 -8.76 -19.94
N TYR A 349 -28.03 -7.80 -19.05
CA TYR A 349 -28.19 -7.94 -17.60
C TYR A 349 -29.63 -7.77 -17.09
N LEU A 350 -30.59 -7.57 -18.01
CA LEU A 350 -32.01 -7.38 -17.70
C LEU A 350 -32.89 -8.53 -18.20
N THR A 351 -32.28 -9.61 -18.70
CA THR A 351 -33.00 -10.78 -19.19
C THR A 351 -33.09 -11.86 -18.11
N THR A 352 -34.21 -12.58 -18.05
CA THR A 352 -34.42 -13.67 -17.09
C THR A 352 -33.35 -14.75 -17.20
N SER A 353 -33.01 -15.17 -18.42
CA SER A 353 -31.99 -16.22 -18.63
C SER A 353 -30.60 -15.82 -18.14
N THR A 354 -30.21 -14.55 -18.30
CA THR A 354 -28.93 -14.08 -17.76
C THR A 354 -28.99 -14.03 -16.23
N LEU A 355 -30.05 -13.47 -15.65
CA LEU A 355 -30.19 -13.37 -14.18
C LEU A 355 -30.16 -14.74 -13.49
N GLU A 356 -30.82 -15.75 -14.06
CA GLU A 356 -30.76 -17.14 -13.55
C GLU A 356 -29.33 -17.70 -13.57
N LYS A 357 -28.55 -17.41 -14.61
CA LYS A 357 -27.14 -17.84 -14.70
C LYS A 357 -26.27 -17.12 -13.66
N LEU A 358 -26.43 -15.80 -13.53
CA LEU A 358 -25.66 -15.01 -12.56
C LEU A 358 -25.94 -15.46 -11.13
N ASN A 359 -27.21 -15.71 -10.82
CA ASN A 359 -27.61 -16.26 -9.53
C ASN A 359 -26.93 -17.61 -9.26
N GLY A 360 -27.02 -18.55 -10.20
CA GLY A 360 -26.39 -19.87 -10.03
C GLY A 360 -24.86 -19.81 -9.87
N GLN A 361 -24.20 -18.88 -10.56
CA GLN A 361 -22.75 -18.65 -10.40
C GLN A 361 -22.42 -18.04 -9.03
N PHE A 362 -23.12 -16.98 -8.65
CA PHE A 362 -22.86 -16.29 -7.39
C PHE A 362 -23.12 -17.17 -6.17
N VAL A 363 -24.23 -17.92 -6.17
CA VAL A 363 -24.56 -18.86 -5.07
C VAL A 363 -23.47 -19.94 -4.93
N ALA A 364 -22.85 -20.34 -6.03
CA ALA A 364 -21.78 -21.34 -6.00
C ALA A 364 -20.42 -20.79 -5.54
N ALA A 365 -20.06 -19.57 -5.95
CA ALA A 365 -18.72 -19.02 -5.76
C ALA A 365 -18.62 -17.95 -4.64
N SER A 366 -19.75 -17.39 -4.18
CA SER A 366 -19.81 -16.22 -3.29
C SER A 366 -19.13 -14.97 -3.85
N GLU A 367 -18.78 -14.97 -5.13
CA GLU A 367 -18.21 -13.86 -5.88
C GLU A 367 -18.71 -13.93 -7.34
N ILE A 368 -18.78 -12.78 -8.00
CA ILE A 368 -18.90 -12.72 -9.46
C ILE A 368 -18.39 -11.37 -9.99
N VAL A 369 -17.76 -11.40 -11.17
CA VAL A 369 -17.39 -10.20 -11.94
C VAL A 369 -18.19 -10.11 -13.23
N LEU A 370 -18.89 -8.98 -13.43
CA LEU A 370 -19.75 -8.74 -14.59
C LEU A 370 -19.11 -7.75 -15.54
N HIS A 371 -18.78 -8.21 -16.75
CA HIS A 371 -18.09 -7.42 -17.76
C HIS A 371 -19.06 -6.58 -18.59
N ASN A 372 -18.65 -5.40 -19.02
CA ASN A 372 -19.49 -4.50 -19.81
C ASN A 372 -20.84 -4.18 -19.14
N PHE A 373 -20.83 -3.99 -17.82
CA PHE A 373 -22.03 -3.89 -16.98
C PHE A 373 -22.98 -2.75 -17.37
N LEU A 374 -22.42 -1.56 -17.60
CA LEU A 374 -23.18 -0.38 -17.98
C LEU A 374 -23.63 -0.43 -19.43
N HIS A 375 -24.76 0.24 -19.70
CA HIS A 375 -25.22 0.53 -21.05
C HIS A 375 -24.08 1.14 -21.89
N PRO A 376 -23.82 0.68 -23.14
CA PRO A 376 -22.63 1.07 -23.91
C PRO A 376 -22.43 2.58 -24.04
N ASP A 377 -23.50 3.34 -24.28
CA ASP A 377 -23.43 4.80 -24.39
C ASP A 377 -23.04 5.48 -23.08
N LEU A 378 -23.50 4.94 -21.94
CA LEU A 378 -23.17 5.46 -20.61
C LEU A 378 -21.73 5.11 -20.24
N ALA A 379 -21.29 3.89 -20.56
CA ALA A 379 -19.90 3.46 -20.39
C ALA A 379 -18.94 4.34 -21.21
N ALA A 380 -19.26 4.63 -22.48
CA ALA A 380 -18.45 5.51 -23.32
C ALA A 380 -18.35 6.93 -22.75
N GLN A 381 -19.46 7.48 -22.23
CA GLN A 381 -19.48 8.79 -21.57
C GLN A 381 -18.64 8.79 -20.29
N LEU A 382 -18.79 7.76 -19.45
CA LEU A 382 -18.00 7.59 -18.23
C LEU A 382 -16.50 7.52 -18.52
N LYS A 383 -16.09 6.72 -19.51
CA LYS A 383 -14.68 6.60 -19.93
C LYS A 383 -14.10 7.95 -20.35
N ALA A 384 -14.84 8.70 -21.16
CA ALA A 384 -14.42 10.01 -21.63
C ALA A 384 -14.31 11.02 -20.47
N GLU A 385 -15.25 11.00 -19.53
CA GLU A 385 -15.25 11.85 -18.33
C GLU A 385 -14.01 11.62 -17.46
N VAL A 386 -13.80 10.38 -17.01
CA VAL A 386 -12.70 10.08 -16.06
C VAL A 386 -11.32 10.19 -16.72
N SER A 387 -11.20 9.88 -18.02
CA SER A 387 -9.98 10.10 -18.79
C SER A 387 -9.65 11.59 -18.96
N ALA A 388 -10.67 12.43 -19.21
CA ALA A 388 -10.50 13.87 -19.30
C ALA A 388 -10.10 14.47 -17.94
N GLN A 389 -10.71 14.01 -16.85
CA GLN A 389 -10.38 14.47 -15.50
C GLN A 389 -8.95 14.09 -15.10
N ASP A 390 -8.51 12.86 -15.40
CA ASP A 390 -7.11 12.46 -15.19
C ASP A 390 -6.15 13.29 -16.03
N SER A 391 -6.48 13.54 -17.30
CA SER A 391 -5.65 14.35 -18.20
C SER A 391 -5.52 15.81 -17.72
N ALA A 392 -6.52 16.33 -17.02
CA ALA A 392 -6.50 17.69 -16.47
C ALA A 392 -5.68 17.80 -15.18
N ASP A 393 -5.71 16.77 -14.33
CA ASP A 393 -5.11 16.81 -12.99
C ASP A 393 -3.69 16.24 -12.91
N LEU A 394 -3.40 15.17 -13.67
CA LEU A 394 -2.20 14.38 -13.47
C LEU A 394 -0.97 15.03 -14.10
N THR A 395 0.12 15.04 -13.34
CA THR A 395 1.48 15.31 -13.85
C THR A 395 1.88 14.24 -14.86
N PRO A 396 2.93 14.44 -15.70
CA PRO A 396 3.47 13.36 -16.52
C PRO A 396 3.73 12.07 -15.72
N ALA A 397 3.55 10.91 -16.37
CA ALA A 397 3.78 9.61 -15.73
C ALA A 397 5.22 9.50 -15.19
N GLY A 398 5.39 8.77 -14.07
CA GLY A 398 6.70 8.66 -13.40
C GLY A 398 7.10 9.88 -12.60
N LEU A 399 6.16 10.76 -12.24
CA LEU A 399 6.34 11.83 -11.26
C LEU A 399 5.26 11.72 -10.19
N ILE A 400 5.64 11.95 -8.93
CA ILE A 400 4.70 12.01 -7.82
C ILE A 400 3.87 13.30 -7.94
N PRO A 401 2.53 13.22 -8.00
CA PRO A 401 1.69 14.40 -8.08
C PRO A 401 1.66 15.15 -6.74
N PRO A 402 1.30 16.45 -6.74
CA PRO A 402 1.10 17.19 -5.50
C PRO A 402 0.07 16.53 -4.59
N GLN A 403 0.34 16.53 -3.28
CA GLN A 403 -0.47 15.85 -2.25
C GLN A 403 -1.98 16.21 -2.26
N GLY A 404 -2.32 17.43 -2.68
CA GLY A 404 -3.71 17.93 -2.78
C GLY A 404 -4.34 17.86 -4.18
N MET A 405 -3.70 17.19 -5.14
CA MET A 405 -4.23 17.02 -6.49
C MET A 405 -5.60 16.32 -6.44
N GLY A 406 -6.55 16.80 -7.26
CA GLY A 406 -7.90 16.23 -7.37
C GLY A 406 -8.87 16.62 -6.24
N GLU A 407 -8.45 17.40 -5.23
CA GLU A 407 -9.37 17.98 -4.26
C GLU A 407 -10.21 19.11 -4.85
N GLY A 408 -11.45 19.24 -4.37
CA GLY A 408 -12.40 20.25 -4.83
C GLY A 408 -13.48 19.67 -5.76
N SER A 409 -14.42 20.50 -6.20
CA SER A 409 -15.55 20.06 -7.03
C SER A 409 -16.34 18.88 -6.44
N GLY A 410 -16.43 18.80 -5.10
CA GLY A 410 -17.07 17.69 -4.38
C GLY A 410 -16.13 16.56 -3.95
N TRP A 411 -14.88 16.52 -4.42
CA TRP A 411 -13.91 15.50 -4.03
C TRP A 411 -13.10 15.94 -2.81
N THR A 412 -12.98 15.05 -1.82
CA THR A 412 -12.21 15.26 -0.58
C THR A 412 -11.32 14.06 -0.28
N ILE A 413 -10.13 14.29 0.28
CA ILE A 413 -9.21 13.21 0.64
C ILE A 413 -9.71 12.56 1.93
N GLN A 414 -9.91 11.25 1.88
CA GLN A 414 -10.26 10.41 3.02
C GLN A 414 -9.00 9.93 3.74
N GLY A 415 -9.13 9.79 5.06
CA GLY A 415 -8.05 9.42 5.98
C GLY A 415 -8.54 8.55 7.13
N PRO A 416 -7.72 8.35 8.18
CA PRO A 416 -6.35 8.87 8.34
C PRO A 416 -5.35 8.12 7.44
N ALA A 417 -4.27 8.79 7.02
CA ALA A 417 -3.28 8.21 6.11
C ALA A 417 -2.56 6.97 6.68
N SER A 418 -2.58 6.73 7.99
CA SER A 418 -2.09 5.49 8.62
C SER A 418 -2.96 4.26 8.33
N LYS A 419 -4.09 4.43 7.63
CA LYS A 419 -5.05 3.35 7.33
C LYS A 419 -5.52 3.41 5.88
N GLN A 420 -5.82 4.61 5.40
CA GLN A 420 -6.33 4.80 4.06
C GLN A 420 -6.04 6.19 3.55
N ARG A 421 -5.94 6.30 2.24
CA ARG A 421 -5.84 7.58 1.55
C ARG A 421 -6.38 7.44 0.14
N TYR A 422 -7.45 8.15 -0.17
CA TYR A 422 -8.04 8.23 -1.49
C TYR A 422 -8.96 9.45 -1.55
N LEU A 423 -9.37 9.87 -2.75
CA LEU A 423 -10.40 10.88 -2.91
C LEU A 423 -11.78 10.23 -2.90
N SER A 424 -12.74 10.82 -2.19
CA SER A 424 -14.14 10.42 -2.19
C SER A 424 -15.02 11.57 -2.64
N LEU A 425 -16.03 11.27 -3.47
CA LEU A 425 -17.00 12.24 -3.94
C LEU A 425 -18.13 12.40 -2.92
N ASP A 426 -18.30 13.63 -2.43
CA ASP A 426 -19.41 14.02 -1.56
C ASP A 426 -20.76 13.76 -2.27
N PRO A 427 -21.61 12.87 -1.73
CA PRO A 427 -22.89 12.53 -2.35
C PRO A 427 -23.87 13.71 -2.35
N SER A 428 -23.67 14.74 -1.53
CA SER A 428 -24.48 15.96 -1.53
C SER A 428 -24.02 16.98 -2.56
N SER A 429 -22.78 16.88 -3.04
CA SER A 429 -22.19 17.86 -3.95
C SER A 429 -22.68 17.66 -5.39
N SER A 430 -23.02 18.76 -6.08
CA SER A 430 -23.17 18.76 -7.53
C SER A 430 -21.82 19.00 -8.18
N THR A 431 -21.13 17.94 -8.60
CA THR A 431 -19.86 18.05 -9.32
C THR A 431 -20.10 18.34 -10.79
N SER A 432 -19.41 19.36 -11.32
CA SER A 432 -19.37 19.64 -12.75
C SER A 432 -18.28 18.87 -13.48
N SER A 433 -17.29 18.33 -12.75
CA SER A 433 -16.13 17.63 -13.33
C SER A 433 -16.41 16.15 -13.56
N THR A 434 -17.19 15.52 -12.68
CA THR A 434 -17.53 14.09 -12.78
C THR A 434 -19.04 13.81 -12.67
N PRO A 435 -19.88 14.43 -13.52
CA PRO A 435 -21.34 14.30 -13.44
C PRO A 435 -21.87 12.88 -13.68
N ILE A 436 -21.21 12.04 -14.49
CA ILE A 436 -21.64 10.66 -14.75
C ILE A 436 -21.38 9.79 -13.51
N LEU A 437 -20.20 9.89 -12.88
CA LEU A 437 -19.95 9.21 -11.60
C LEU A 437 -20.95 9.64 -10.51
N ALA A 438 -21.23 10.94 -10.41
CA ALA A 438 -22.22 11.46 -9.47
C ALA A 438 -23.62 10.91 -9.75
N ARG A 439 -23.99 10.76 -11.03
CA ARG A 439 -25.26 10.16 -11.44
C ARG A 439 -25.36 8.70 -11.01
N LEU A 440 -24.30 7.91 -11.19
CA LEU A 440 -24.27 6.51 -10.74
C LEU A 440 -24.44 6.41 -9.21
N GLN A 441 -23.69 7.22 -8.45
CA GLN A 441 -23.75 7.27 -6.98
C GLN A 441 -25.13 7.69 -6.45
N LYS A 442 -25.84 8.58 -7.15
CA LYS A 442 -27.11 9.18 -6.71
C LYS A 442 -28.37 8.49 -7.24
N GLU A 443 -28.31 7.92 -8.43
CA GLU A 443 -29.48 7.39 -9.13
C GLU A 443 -29.45 5.87 -9.24
N LEU A 444 -28.33 5.25 -9.61
CA LEU A 444 -28.28 3.80 -9.85
C LEU A 444 -28.20 3.00 -8.55
N PHE A 445 -27.05 3.07 -7.87
CA PHE A 445 -26.75 2.24 -6.70
C PHE A 445 -27.74 2.42 -5.52
N PRO A 446 -28.29 3.61 -5.24
CA PRO A 446 -29.27 3.76 -4.18
C PRO A 446 -30.71 3.41 -4.59
N SER A 447 -30.98 3.10 -5.87
CA SER A 447 -32.35 2.85 -6.32
C SER A 447 -32.93 1.54 -5.80
N SER A 448 -34.25 1.53 -5.57
CA SER A 448 -34.98 0.29 -5.27
C SER A 448 -34.90 -0.74 -6.40
N ALA A 449 -34.76 -0.28 -7.65
CA ALA A 449 -34.63 -1.14 -8.81
C ALA A 449 -33.28 -1.89 -8.79
N PHE A 450 -32.18 -1.20 -8.48
CA PHE A 450 -30.86 -1.84 -8.33
C PHE A 450 -30.83 -2.77 -7.12
N ARG A 451 -31.47 -2.40 -5.99
CA ARG A 451 -31.67 -3.30 -4.85
C ARG A 451 -32.35 -4.60 -5.24
N ALA A 452 -33.42 -4.52 -6.05
CA ALA A 452 -34.14 -5.70 -6.53
C ALA A 452 -33.31 -6.55 -7.48
N TRP A 453 -32.54 -5.92 -8.37
CA TRP A 453 -31.61 -6.61 -9.25
C TRP A 453 -30.52 -7.33 -8.45
N LEU A 454 -29.93 -6.68 -7.44
CA LEU A 454 -28.91 -7.26 -6.58
C LEU A 454 -29.47 -8.44 -5.77
N ALA A 455 -30.70 -8.32 -5.25
CA ALA A 455 -31.35 -9.41 -4.54
C ALA A 455 -31.53 -10.66 -5.42
N VAL A 456 -31.94 -10.49 -6.67
CA VAL A 456 -32.08 -11.60 -7.64
C VAL A 456 -30.72 -12.24 -7.96
N VAL A 457 -29.68 -11.42 -8.18
CA VAL A 457 -28.34 -11.94 -8.52
C VAL A 457 -27.69 -12.65 -7.33
N SER A 458 -27.87 -12.13 -6.12
CA SER A 458 -27.16 -12.65 -4.94
C SER A 458 -27.93 -13.71 -4.14
N ASP A 459 -29.23 -13.85 -4.37
CA ASP A 459 -30.16 -14.63 -3.53
C ASP A 459 -30.17 -14.19 -2.05
N LEU A 460 -29.86 -12.91 -1.82
CA LEU A 460 -29.79 -12.31 -0.50
C LEU A 460 -30.72 -11.10 -0.43
N ALA A 461 -31.16 -10.75 0.78
CA ALA A 461 -32.01 -9.59 1.02
C ALA A 461 -31.15 -8.37 1.42
N PRO A 462 -30.90 -7.37 0.54
CA PRO A 462 -30.11 -6.22 0.93
C PRO A 462 -30.93 -5.30 1.86
N MET A 463 -30.47 -5.13 3.10
CA MET A 463 -31.20 -4.47 4.19
C MET A 463 -30.79 -3.02 4.40
N SER A 464 -29.51 -2.74 4.24
CA SER A 464 -28.95 -1.40 4.34
C SER A 464 -27.79 -1.27 3.35
N ARG A 465 -27.31 -0.04 3.12
CA ARG A 465 -26.17 0.21 2.23
C ARG A 465 -25.30 1.35 2.71
N ARG A 466 -24.01 1.29 2.43
CA ARG A 466 -23.11 2.46 2.45
C ARG A 466 -22.49 2.59 1.07
N LEU A 467 -22.57 3.78 0.48
CA LEU A 467 -22.16 4.03 -0.90
C LEU A 467 -21.02 5.03 -0.95
N GLU A 468 -20.16 4.86 -1.93
CA GLU A 468 -19.03 5.73 -2.17
C GLU A 468 -18.65 5.77 -3.65
N CYS A 469 -18.05 6.88 -4.07
CA CYS A 469 -17.33 6.97 -5.33
C CYS A 469 -15.91 7.38 -5.01
N ARG A 470 -14.94 6.52 -5.35
CA ARG A 470 -13.55 6.66 -4.95
C ARG A 470 -12.67 6.93 -6.16
N ARG A 471 -11.63 7.71 -5.94
CA ARG A 471 -10.53 7.93 -6.88
C ARG A 471 -9.22 7.75 -6.14
N PHE A 472 -8.42 6.80 -6.61
CA PHE A 472 -7.07 6.53 -6.13
C PHE A 472 -6.08 7.13 -7.11
N ARG A 473 -5.41 8.19 -6.69
CA ARG A 473 -4.40 8.92 -7.46
C ARG A 473 -3.09 8.12 -7.46
N ARG A 474 -2.52 7.96 -8.65
CA ARG A 474 -1.20 7.33 -8.82
C ARG A 474 -0.14 8.04 -7.98
N GLY A 475 0.72 7.28 -7.31
CA GLY A 475 1.79 7.81 -6.49
C GLY A 475 1.37 8.31 -5.09
N LEU A 476 0.09 8.16 -4.69
CA LEU A 476 -0.43 8.77 -3.46
C LEU A 476 -1.38 7.90 -2.64
N ASP A 477 -2.24 7.13 -3.28
CA ASP A 477 -3.48 6.61 -2.67
C ASP A 477 -3.47 5.08 -2.55
N TYR A 478 -4.10 4.59 -1.48
CA TYR A 478 -4.13 3.20 -1.03
C TYR A 478 -5.20 2.99 0.07
N THR A 479 -5.50 1.75 0.39
CA THR A 479 -5.99 1.35 1.72
C THR A 479 -5.09 0.25 2.29
N LEU A 480 -5.05 0.12 3.61
CA LEU A 480 -4.36 -0.97 4.29
C LEU A 480 -5.36 -2.04 4.69
N ALA A 481 -4.87 -3.27 4.88
CA ALA A 481 -5.71 -4.41 5.23
C ALA A 481 -6.51 -4.12 6.51
N ALA A 482 -7.83 -4.13 6.35
CA ALA A 482 -8.79 -3.92 7.43
C ALA A 482 -9.95 -4.91 7.29
N GLY A 483 -10.36 -5.49 8.40
CA GLY A 483 -11.52 -6.37 8.50
C GLY A 483 -12.38 -5.98 9.70
N GLU A 484 -13.64 -6.39 9.67
CA GLU A 484 -14.53 -6.25 10.82
C GLU A 484 -14.31 -7.38 11.82
N GLU A 485 -14.79 -7.22 13.05
CA GLU A 485 -14.71 -8.29 14.05
C GLU A 485 -15.39 -9.57 13.54
N ARG A 486 -14.83 -10.72 13.89
CA ARG A 486 -15.36 -12.06 13.53
C ARG A 486 -16.78 -12.32 14.07
N SER A 487 -17.28 -11.48 14.98
CA SER A 487 -18.62 -11.53 15.56
C SER A 487 -19.70 -10.84 14.72
N GLY A 488 -19.33 -10.18 13.61
CA GLY A 488 -20.25 -9.47 12.73
C GLY A 488 -21.12 -10.37 11.84
N GLU A 489 -21.83 -9.75 10.89
CA GLU A 489 -22.61 -10.42 9.85
C GLU A 489 -21.92 -10.29 8.49
N ALA A 490 -22.20 -11.22 7.58
CA ALA A 490 -21.67 -11.19 6.22
C ALA A 490 -22.22 -9.97 5.44
N LYS A 491 -21.42 -9.45 4.51
CA LYS A 491 -21.74 -8.25 3.72
C LYS A 491 -21.48 -8.47 2.25
N LEU A 492 -22.29 -7.84 1.40
CA LEU A 492 -21.99 -7.76 -0.02
C LEU A 492 -21.14 -6.53 -0.30
N ASP A 493 -19.92 -6.72 -0.78
CA ASP A 493 -19.09 -5.69 -1.38
C ASP A 493 -19.44 -5.61 -2.88
N VAL A 494 -19.91 -4.45 -3.35
CA VAL A 494 -20.33 -4.25 -4.75
C VAL A 494 -19.66 -3.01 -5.32
N TRP A 495 -18.74 -3.20 -6.27
CA TRP A 495 -17.94 -2.11 -6.84
C TRP A 495 -17.91 -2.17 -8.37
N LEU A 496 -18.26 -1.04 -9.00
CA LEU A 496 -18.10 -0.85 -10.43
C LEU A 496 -16.78 -0.15 -10.73
N GLY A 497 -15.87 -0.85 -11.40
CA GLY A 497 -14.63 -0.28 -11.92
C GLY A 497 -14.89 0.73 -13.04
N ALA A 498 -14.33 1.92 -12.92
CA ALA A 498 -14.43 3.02 -13.88
C ALA A 498 -13.05 3.45 -14.40
N THR A 499 -12.03 2.60 -14.27
CA THR A 499 -10.64 2.95 -14.56
C THR A 499 -10.38 2.92 -16.07
N TRP A 500 -10.41 4.07 -16.75
CA TRP A 500 -10.42 4.17 -18.22
C TRP A 500 -9.28 3.47 -18.97
N TRP A 501 -8.13 3.29 -18.32
CA TRP A 501 -6.94 2.65 -18.89
C TRP A 501 -6.86 1.15 -18.62
N ALA A 502 -7.83 0.60 -17.87
CA ALA A 502 -7.99 -0.82 -17.56
C ALA A 502 -9.13 -1.48 -18.38
N ASP A 503 -9.35 -0.97 -19.60
CA ASP A 503 -10.16 -1.61 -20.64
C ASP A 503 -9.21 -2.38 -21.56
N VAL A 504 -8.65 -3.46 -21.03
CA VAL A 504 -7.63 -4.28 -21.70
C VAL A 504 -8.18 -5.67 -21.99
N LYS A 505 -7.51 -6.38 -22.90
CA LYS A 505 -7.93 -7.73 -23.27
C LYS A 505 -7.55 -8.72 -22.14
N PRO A 506 -8.46 -9.62 -21.73
CA PRO A 506 -8.11 -10.69 -20.80
C PRO A 506 -6.95 -11.56 -21.31
N GLY A 507 -6.04 -11.94 -20.43
CA GLY A 507 -4.83 -12.74 -20.70
C GLY A 507 -3.79 -12.04 -21.55
N SER A 508 -3.73 -10.70 -21.53
CA SER A 508 -2.71 -9.93 -22.25
C SER A 508 -1.65 -9.37 -21.30
N ASP A 509 -0.44 -9.10 -21.82
CA ASP A 509 0.63 -8.41 -21.09
C ASP A 509 0.16 -7.07 -20.47
N GLU A 510 -0.84 -6.42 -21.08
CA GLU A 510 -1.43 -5.19 -20.55
C GLU A 510 -2.27 -5.42 -19.29
N GLU A 511 -2.86 -6.61 -19.12
CA GLU A 511 -3.58 -7.01 -17.91
C GLU A 511 -2.63 -7.39 -16.78
N GLU A 512 -1.56 -8.12 -17.08
CA GLU A 512 -0.48 -8.40 -16.12
C GLU A 512 0.12 -7.09 -15.58
N GLN A 513 0.34 -6.11 -16.46
CA GLN A 513 0.83 -4.78 -16.07
C GLN A 513 -0.12 -4.03 -15.11
N LEU A 514 -1.43 -4.33 -15.10
CA LEU A 514 -2.37 -3.74 -14.14
C LEU A 514 -2.08 -4.19 -12.70
N LEU A 515 -1.58 -5.41 -12.52
CA LEU A 515 -1.20 -5.93 -11.20
C LEU A 515 0.07 -5.24 -10.70
N ASP A 516 1.08 -5.10 -11.57
CA ASP A 516 2.33 -4.39 -11.30
C ASP A 516 2.12 -2.90 -10.95
N ASP A 517 1.18 -2.25 -11.65
CA ASP A 517 0.84 -0.84 -11.40
C ASP A 517 0.14 -0.64 -10.04
N GLY A 518 -0.34 -1.73 -9.42
CA GLY A 518 -1.06 -1.71 -8.16
C GLY A 518 -2.49 -1.22 -8.31
N GLY A 519 -3.08 -0.75 -7.20
CA GLY A 519 -4.47 -0.32 -7.20
C GLY A 519 -5.47 -1.46 -7.32
N TRP A 520 -5.11 -2.74 -7.29
CA TRP A 520 -6.04 -3.87 -7.26
C TRP A 520 -6.71 -4.04 -5.88
N GLU A 521 -7.87 -4.68 -5.85
CA GLU A 521 -8.57 -5.05 -4.61
C GLU A 521 -8.12 -6.44 -4.16
N CYS A 522 -7.91 -6.65 -2.87
CA CYS A 522 -7.52 -7.94 -2.33
C CYS A 522 -8.30 -8.27 -1.05
N TYR A 523 -8.69 -9.54 -0.93
CA TYR A 523 -9.37 -10.12 0.22
C TYR A 523 -8.46 -11.18 0.85
N LEU A 524 -8.33 -11.10 2.17
CA LEU A 524 -7.44 -11.95 2.95
C LEU A 524 -8.22 -12.57 4.10
N GLY A 525 -7.90 -13.82 4.46
CA GLY A 525 -8.32 -14.39 5.74
C GLY A 525 -7.82 -13.53 6.91
N SER A 526 -8.48 -13.64 8.06
CA SER A 526 -7.90 -13.08 9.29
C SER A 526 -6.68 -13.90 9.71
N PRO A 527 -5.59 -13.28 10.22
CA PRO A 527 -4.48 -14.02 10.83
C PRO A 527 -4.97 -14.90 11.98
N GLU A 528 -4.28 -16.02 12.21
CA GLU A 528 -4.53 -16.86 13.38
C GLU A 528 -4.13 -16.17 14.69
N GLU A 529 -4.68 -16.61 15.83
CA GLU A 529 -4.33 -16.03 17.13
C GLU A 529 -2.83 -16.21 17.42
N GLY A 530 -2.08 -15.10 17.41
CA GLY A 530 -0.65 -15.07 17.71
C GLY A 530 0.28 -14.89 16.50
N GLU A 531 -0.25 -14.90 15.28
CA GLU A 531 0.52 -14.59 14.08
C GLU A 531 0.74 -13.07 13.93
N ASP A 532 1.95 -12.66 13.53
CA ASP A 532 2.25 -11.26 13.25
C ASP A 532 1.52 -10.81 11.96
N PRO A 533 0.64 -9.79 12.02
CA PRO A 533 -0.15 -9.37 10.87
C PRO A 533 0.68 -8.94 9.66
N ALA A 534 1.86 -8.35 9.87
CA ALA A 534 2.73 -7.91 8.78
C ALA A 534 3.43 -9.10 8.11
N VAL A 535 3.80 -10.12 8.88
CA VAL A 535 4.34 -11.38 8.35
C VAL A 535 3.27 -12.10 7.55
N PHE A 536 2.06 -12.24 8.11
CA PHE A 536 0.90 -12.82 7.43
C PHE A 536 0.63 -12.10 6.10
N GLN A 537 0.49 -10.77 6.12
CA GLN A 537 0.28 -9.97 4.91
C GLN A 537 1.39 -10.12 3.87
N SER A 538 2.66 -10.24 4.31
CA SER A 538 3.79 -10.35 3.38
C SER A 538 3.80 -11.65 2.60
N LYS A 539 3.42 -12.76 3.25
CA LYS A 539 3.30 -14.08 2.59
C LYS A 539 2.21 -14.06 1.53
N HIS A 540 1.05 -13.48 1.86
CA HIS A 540 -0.09 -13.42 0.95
C HIS A 540 0.12 -12.46 -0.22
N ALA A 541 0.79 -11.32 -0.01
CA ALA A 541 1.05 -10.35 -1.08
C ALA A 541 1.95 -10.90 -2.19
N ARG A 542 3.00 -11.69 -1.86
CA ARG A 542 3.87 -12.31 -2.87
C ARG A 542 3.11 -13.32 -3.76
N LYS A 543 2.21 -14.10 -3.17
CA LYS A 543 1.36 -15.04 -3.91
C LYS A 543 0.37 -14.34 -4.84
N ALA A 544 -0.15 -13.17 -4.46
CA ALA A 544 -1.06 -12.38 -5.30
C ALA A 544 -0.42 -11.92 -6.63
N GLU A 545 0.91 -11.80 -6.66
CA GLU A 545 1.69 -11.39 -7.84
C GLU A 545 2.27 -12.59 -8.62
N GLY A 546 1.93 -13.82 -8.21
CA GLY A 546 2.35 -15.05 -8.90
C GLY A 546 3.79 -15.49 -8.60
N ASP A 547 4.40 -15.04 -7.50
CA ASP A 547 5.77 -15.41 -7.12
C ASP A 547 5.80 -16.62 -6.17
N ASP A 548 6.03 -17.82 -6.72
CA ASP A 548 6.03 -19.13 -6.03
C ASP A 548 7.32 -19.43 -5.22
N ALA A 549 8.14 -18.43 -4.91
CA ALA A 549 9.38 -18.65 -4.16
C ALA A 549 9.13 -18.94 -2.67
N GLU A 550 9.00 -20.23 -2.32
CA GLU A 550 8.99 -20.69 -0.93
C GLU A 550 10.33 -20.38 -0.23
N ALA A 551 10.36 -19.30 0.54
CA ALA A 551 11.39 -19.04 1.52
C ALA A 551 10.76 -19.03 2.90
N ASP A 552 10.75 -20.20 3.55
CA ASP A 552 10.31 -20.32 4.94
C ASP A 552 11.19 -19.46 5.87
N PRO A 553 10.60 -18.60 6.72
CA PRO A 553 11.33 -17.99 7.82
C PRO A 553 11.62 -19.08 8.86
N VAL A 554 12.89 -19.50 8.94
CA VAL A 554 13.36 -20.44 9.97
C VAL A 554 13.42 -19.72 11.32
N GLU A 555 12.42 -19.91 12.18
CA GLU A 555 12.58 -19.73 13.62
C GLU A 555 13.34 -20.93 14.24
N PRO A 556 14.20 -20.72 15.25
CA PRO A 556 14.98 -21.80 15.84
C PRO A 556 14.17 -22.52 16.93
N GLU A 557 13.43 -23.59 16.58
CA GLU A 557 12.85 -24.49 17.58
C GLU A 557 13.53 -25.86 17.65
N LEU A 558 13.71 -26.29 18.90
CA LEU A 558 14.48 -27.44 19.36
C LEU A 558 13.80 -28.78 19.02
N ALA A 559 14.65 -29.75 18.70
CA ALA A 559 14.28 -31.09 18.24
C ALA A 559 13.35 -31.89 19.17
N ALA A 560 12.34 -32.54 18.58
CA ALA A 560 11.83 -33.85 19.04
C ALA A 560 11.24 -34.65 17.86
N SER A 561 11.76 -35.86 17.65
CA SER A 561 11.42 -36.74 16.53
C SER A 561 10.11 -37.51 16.74
N SER A 562 9.35 -37.75 15.67
CA SER A 562 8.76 -39.09 15.43
C SER A 562 8.27 -39.27 13.99
N VAL A 563 8.78 -40.32 13.36
CA VAL A 563 8.53 -40.74 11.97
C VAL A 563 7.30 -41.66 11.88
N LYS A 564 6.45 -41.48 10.85
CA LYS A 564 5.57 -42.54 10.31
C LYS A 564 5.43 -42.43 8.77
N PRO A 565 5.13 -43.54 8.07
CA PRO A 565 5.59 -43.82 6.70
C PRO A 565 4.53 -43.57 5.59
N PRO A 566 4.94 -43.61 4.30
CA PRO A 566 4.14 -43.15 3.17
C PRO A 566 3.18 -44.22 2.63
N THR A 567 1.99 -43.80 2.17
CA THR A 567 1.05 -44.63 1.42
C THR A 567 0.83 -44.10 0.00
N THR A 568 1.49 -44.82 -0.91
CA THR A 568 1.22 -45.10 -2.33
C THR A 568 -0.02 -44.50 -3.03
N ALA A 569 0.25 -43.86 -4.17
CA ALA A 569 -0.66 -43.50 -5.24
C ALA A 569 -1.13 -44.71 -6.10
N ALA A 570 -2.34 -44.61 -6.65
CA ALA A 570 -2.84 -45.40 -7.80
C ALA A 570 -4.12 -44.72 -8.38
N PRO A 571 -4.58 -45.02 -9.63
CA PRO A 571 -4.69 -44.03 -10.69
C PRO A 571 -6.11 -43.76 -11.24
N THR A 572 -6.17 -42.68 -12.03
CA THR A 572 -7.25 -42.16 -12.88
C THR A 572 -7.81 -43.14 -13.91
N ALA A 573 -9.13 -43.06 -14.16
CA ALA A 573 -9.81 -43.61 -15.35
C ALA A 573 -10.82 -42.59 -15.92
N PRO A 574 -11.11 -42.59 -17.26
CA PRO A 574 -11.77 -41.49 -17.95
C PRO A 574 -13.24 -41.77 -18.30
N GLU A 575 -14.11 -40.75 -18.28
CA GLU A 575 -15.45 -40.78 -18.89
C GLU A 575 -15.66 -39.47 -19.68
N LYS A 576 -15.67 -39.51 -21.02
CA LYS A 576 -16.79 -39.76 -21.96
C LYS A 576 -17.89 -38.70 -21.97
N SER A 577 -17.86 -37.94 -23.07
CA SER A 577 -18.85 -37.00 -23.58
C SER A 577 -20.20 -37.65 -23.93
N GLU A 578 -21.31 -37.04 -23.50
CA GLU A 578 -22.62 -37.18 -24.13
C GLU A 578 -23.26 -35.81 -24.35
N ALA A 579 -23.64 -35.55 -25.60
CA ALA A 579 -24.47 -34.43 -26.01
C ALA A 579 -25.93 -34.69 -25.62
N LYS A 580 -26.61 -33.70 -25.03
CA LYS A 580 -28.07 -33.70 -24.88
C LYS A 580 -28.66 -32.40 -25.42
N SER A 581 -29.62 -32.60 -26.33
CA SER A 581 -30.52 -31.63 -26.92
C SER A 581 -31.28 -30.84 -25.84
N GLY A 582 -31.24 -29.50 -25.92
CA GLY A 582 -32.05 -28.63 -25.07
C GLY A 582 -33.55 -28.68 -25.43
N PRO A 583 -34.46 -28.43 -24.47
CA PRO A 583 -35.89 -28.35 -24.72
C PRO A 583 -36.28 -26.98 -25.31
N SER A 584 -37.21 -26.99 -26.26
CA SER A 584 -37.86 -25.78 -26.77
C SER A 584 -39.06 -25.41 -25.89
N ILE A 585 -39.14 -24.17 -25.41
CA ILE A 585 -40.33 -23.66 -24.70
C ILE A 585 -40.80 -22.37 -25.38
N SER A 586 -42.10 -22.32 -25.71
CA SER A 586 -42.79 -21.21 -26.36
C SER A 586 -43.60 -20.41 -25.33
N MET A 587 -43.54 -19.08 -25.39
CA MET A 587 -44.48 -18.19 -24.72
C MET A 587 -45.00 -17.15 -25.72
N ASN A 588 -46.33 -17.00 -25.82
CA ASN A 588 -47.05 -16.10 -26.74
C ASN A 588 -46.87 -16.30 -28.25
N GLY A 589 -46.48 -17.50 -28.71
CA GLY A 589 -46.62 -17.86 -30.13
C GLY A 589 -45.71 -17.11 -31.11
N GLN A 590 -44.60 -16.53 -30.64
CA GLN A 590 -43.49 -16.08 -31.48
C GLN A 590 -42.22 -16.85 -31.13
N GLU A 591 -41.69 -17.59 -32.10
CA GLU A 591 -40.30 -18.03 -32.09
C GLU A 591 -39.43 -16.78 -32.27
N LEU A 592 -38.66 -16.44 -31.23
CA LEU A 592 -37.52 -15.55 -31.37
C LEU A 592 -36.29 -16.43 -31.56
N GLU A 593 -35.69 -16.36 -32.74
CA GLU A 593 -34.37 -16.95 -33.00
C GLU A 593 -33.37 -16.28 -32.06
N PHE A 594 -32.96 -17.05 -31.06
CA PHE A 594 -31.89 -16.73 -30.14
C PHE A 594 -30.57 -17.07 -30.84
N ASP A 595 -29.63 -16.11 -30.85
CA ASP A 595 -28.25 -16.37 -31.24
C ASP A 595 -27.47 -16.77 -29.97
N PRO A 596 -27.17 -18.07 -29.77
CA PRO A 596 -26.44 -18.55 -28.60
C PRO A 596 -24.98 -18.08 -28.55
N ASP A 597 -24.47 -17.40 -29.58
CA ASP A 597 -23.09 -16.91 -29.66
C ASP A 597 -22.88 -15.50 -29.09
N GLN A 598 -23.89 -14.90 -28.45
CA GLN A 598 -23.79 -13.53 -27.91
C GLN A 598 -23.02 -13.40 -26.58
N PHE A 599 -22.65 -14.52 -25.96
CA PHE A 599 -21.85 -14.57 -24.74
C PHE A 599 -20.71 -15.57 -24.93
N SER A 600 -19.48 -15.12 -24.79
CA SER A 600 -18.32 -16.00 -24.68
C SER A 600 -18.20 -16.48 -23.24
N PRO A 601 -17.72 -17.71 -22.97
CA PRO A 601 -17.30 -18.12 -21.63
C PRO A 601 -16.31 -17.15 -20.97
N SER A 602 -15.62 -16.31 -21.75
CA SER A 602 -14.72 -15.24 -21.28
C SER A 602 -15.40 -13.92 -20.85
N ASP A 603 -16.74 -13.85 -20.87
CA ASP A 603 -17.48 -12.67 -20.36
C ASP A 603 -17.78 -12.78 -18.85
N PHE A 604 -17.42 -13.91 -18.24
CA PHE A 604 -17.62 -14.25 -16.84
C PHE A 604 -16.34 -14.93 -16.34
N ASP A 605 -15.46 -14.18 -15.68
CA ASP A 605 -14.25 -14.73 -15.08
C ASP A 605 -14.61 -15.25 -13.68
N THR A 606 -14.59 -16.57 -13.50
CA THR A 606 -14.60 -17.25 -12.19
C THR A 606 -13.27 -17.98 -12.08
N ASP A 607 -12.16 -17.23 -12.06
CA ASP A 607 -10.82 -17.78 -11.95
C ASP A 607 -10.52 -18.11 -10.47
N SER A 608 -11.04 -19.22 -9.98
CA SER A 608 -10.62 -19.84 -8.73
C SER A 608 -9.74 -21.07 -9.01
N ASP A 609 -8.68 -20.92 -9.82
CA ASP A 609 -7.64 -21.94 -10.00
C ASP A 609 -6.33 -21.51 -9.29
N ALA A 610 -6.44 -20.94 -8.08
CA ALA A 610 -5.31 -20.84 -7.17
C ALA A 610 -5.10 -22.20 -6.49
N ALA A 611 -4.00 -22.85 -6.83
CA ALA A 611 -3.61 -24.17 -6.32
C ALA A 611 -3.62 -24.22 -4.77
N ASP A 612 -4.05 -25.37 -4.25
CA ASP A 612 -4.09 -25.80 -2.84
C ASP A 612 -2.83 -25.42 -2.03
N SER A 613 -2.76 -24.18 -1.56
CA SER A 613 -1.97 -23.81 -0.40
C SER A 613 -2.86 -22.96 0.50
N ASP A 614 -3.13 -23.44 1.73
CA ASP A 614 -4.02 -22.81 2.72
C ASP A 614 -3.62 -21.36 3.11
N ASP A 615 -2.47 -20.86 2.61
CA ASP A 615 -1.84 -19.59 3.02
C ASP A 615 -1.81 -18.53 1.87
N GLY A 616 -2.80 -18.49 0.98
CA GLY A 616 -2.90 -17.54 -0.16
C GLY A 616 -3.99 -16.47 0.02
N PRO A 617 -3.94 -15.31 -0.68
CA PRO A 617 -5.06 -14.37 -0.68
C PRO A 617 -6.33 -15.08 -1.14
N LEU A 618 -7.47 -14.79 -0.51
CA LEU A 618 -8.74 -15.42 -0.85
C LEU A 618 -9.18 -15.00 -2.26
N LEU A 619 -8.96 -13.73 -2.60
CA LEU A 619 -9.38 -13.15 -3.86
C LEU A 619 -8.53 -11.91 -4.16
N THR A 620 -8.10 -11.75 -5.40
CA THR A 620 -7.45 -10.53 -5.90
C THR A 620 -8.10 -10.12 -7.21
N HIS A 621 -8.55 -8.88 -7.30
CA HIS A 621 -9.16 -8.34 -8.51
C HIS A 621 -8.35 -7.17 -9.06
N PRO A 622 -7.86 -7.27 -10.30
CA PRO A 622 -7.19 -6.16 -10.96
C PRO A 622 -8.13 -4.98 -11.12
N VAL A 623 -7.56 -3.79 -11.36
CA VAL A 623 -8.36 -2.64 -11.77
C VAL A 623 -9.11 -2.95 -13.06
N GLY A 624 -10.33 -2.44 -13.18
CA GLY A 624 -11.17 -2.70 -14.35
C GLY A 624 -11.91 -1.47 -14.83
N PHE A 625 -12.25 -1.48 -16.12
CA PHE A 625 -13.23 -0.57 -16.70
C PHE A 625 -14.54 -1.29 -17.00
N ASN A 626 -15.66 -0.73 -16.53
CA ASN A 626 -17.00 -1.26 -16.75
C ASN A 626 -17.17 -2.73 -16.30
N LYS A 627 -16.43 -3.12 -15.25
CA LYS A 627 -16.54 -4.41 -14.57
C LYS A 627 -17.23 -4.19 -13.22
N LEU A 628 -18.37 -4.83 -12.98
CA LEU A 628 -19.04 -4.82 -11.67
C LEU A 628 -18.62 -6.06 -10.89
N MET A 629 -17.91 -5.87 -9.80
CA MET A 629 -17.52 -6.92 -8.86
C MET A 629 -18.56 -7.01 -7.74
N ILE A 630 -18.99 -8.22 -7.41
CA ILE A 630 -19.87 -8.52 -6.27
C ILE A 630 -19.19 -9.63 -5.47
N VAL A 631 -18.94 -9.40 -4.17
CA VAL A 631 -18.30 -10.38 -3.28
C VAL A 631 -19.10 -10.47 -1.98
N LEU A 632 -19.51 -11.68 -1.59
CA LEU A 632 -20.03 -11.95 -0.26
C LEU A 632 -18.84 -12.14 0.70
N ARG A 633 -18.64 -11.15 1.56
CA ARG A 633 -17.52 -11.10 2.49
C ARG A 633 -17.97 -11.51 3.89
N ASP A 634 -17.36 -12.58 4.38
CA ASP A 634 -17.58 -13.07 5.74
C ASP A 634 -16.98 -12.14 6.82
N PRO A 635 -17.52 -12.16 8.05
CA PRO A 635 -16.92 -11.48 9.20
C PRO A 635 -15.46 -11.92 9.41
N GLY A 636 -14.57 -10.96 9.67
CA GLY A 636 -13.14 -11.22 9.83
C GLY A 636 -12.34 -11.31 8.53
N VAL A 637 -12.95 -11.42 7.35
CA VAL A 637 -12.20 -11.27 6.10
C VAL A 637 -11.72 -9.82 6.00
N MET A 638 -10.40 -9.65 5.87
CA MET A 638 -9.77 -8.37 5.66
C MET A 638 -9.79 -8.02 4.18
N ARG A 639 -9.84 -6.73 3.86
CA ARG A 639 -9.65 -6.26 2.49
C ARG A 639 -8.77 -5.02 2.41
N PHE A 640 -8.20 -4.79 1.24
CA PHE A 640 -7.54 -3.53 0.90
C PHE A 640 -7.45 -3.29 -0.61
N THR A 641 -7.17 -2.04 -0.96
CA THR A 641 -6.79 -1.59 -2.29
C THR A 641 -5.31 -1.28 -2.27
N LYS A 642 -4.50 -2.05 -3.01
CA LYS A 642 -3.05 -1.88 -3.08
C LYS A 642 -2.70 -0.45 -3.49
N TYR A 643 -1.60 0.08 -2.96
CA TYR A 643 -1.05 1.36 -3.40
C TYR A 643 -0.91 1.43 -4.93
N LEU A 644 -1.43 2.49 -5.53
CA LEU A 644 -1.35 2.71 -6.98
C LEU A 644 -0.03 3.41 -7.31
N SER A 645 0.87 2.73 -8.01
CA SER A 645 2.18 3.25 -8.39
C SER A 645 2.08 4.51 -9.25
N ALA A 646 3.02 5.43 -9.09
CA ALA A 646 3.19 6.59 -9.97
C ALA A 646 3.51 6.23 -11.44
N ALA A 647 3.86 4.97 -11.72
CA ALA A 647 4.01 4.44 -13.07
C ALA A 647 2.67 4.21 -13.79
N ALA A 648 1.57 4.01 -13.02
CA ALA A 648 0.25 3.74 -13.57
C ALA A 648 -0.20 4.82 -14.56
N ARG A 649 -0.97 4.42 -15.58
CA ARG A 649 -1.38 5.33 -16.68
C ARG A 649 -2.27 6.49 -16.23
N GLY A 650 -3.10 6.27 -15.22
CA GLY A 650 -4.03 7.25 -14.65
C GLY A 650 -4.38 6.95 -13.20
N SER A 651 -5.45 7.54 -12.68
CA SER A 651 -6.01 7.16 -11.37
C SER A 651 -6.81 5.86 -11.52
N ARG A 652 -6.98 5.10 -10.42
CA ARG A 652 -8.08 4.12 -10.31
C ARG A 652 -9.35 4.86 -9.92
N TRP A 653 -10.45 4.51 -10.57
CA TRP A 653 -11.77 5.07 -10.31
C TRP A 653 -12.75 3.94 -10.05
N ASP A 654 -13.59 4.07 -9.02
CA ASP A 654 -14.68 3.15 -8.79
C ASP A 654 -15.88 3.84 -8.11
N VAL A 655 -17.04 3.19 -8.21
CA VAL A 655 -18.28 3.62 -7.57
C VAL A 655 -19.08 2.40 -7.16
N GLY A 656 -19.64 2.43 -5.96
CA GLY A 656 -20.30 1.27 -5.39
C GLY A 656 -20.37 1.40 -3.88
N GLY A 657 -20.17 0.29 -3.17
CA GLY A 657 -20.13 0.29 -1.72
C GLY A 657 -20.41 -1.07 -1.14
N GLU A 658 -21.09 -1.08 0.01
CA GLU A 658 -21.40 -2.31 0.73
C GLU A 658 -22.85 -2.37 1.17
N TRP A 659 -23.36 -3.59 1.27
CA TRP A 659 -24.72 -3.89 1.72
C TRP A 659 -24.68 -4.89 2.88
N GLU A 660 -25.39 -4.56 3.96
CA GLU A 660 -25.79 -5.58 4.94
C GLU A 660 -26.93 -6.40 4.34
N VAL A 661 -26.86 -7.71 4.54
CA VAL A 661 -27.76 -8.67 3.89
C VAL A 661 -28.42 -9.59 4.90
N GLY A 662 -29.68 -9.92 4.66
CA GLY A 662 -30.40 -11.00 5.35
C GLY A 662 -30.64 -12.19 4.43
N ALA A 663 -31.08 -13.31 5.01
CA ALA A 663 -31.60 -14.42 4.24
C ALA A 663 -32.96 -14.06 3.62
N ILE A 664 -33.23 -14.57 2.42
CA ILE A 664 -34.57 -14.55 1.84
C ILE A 664 -35.31 -15.77 2.41
N GLU A 665 -36.28 -15.57 3.30
CA GLU A 665 -37.13 -16.67 3.75
C GLU A 665 -38.05 -17.09 2.59
N GLU A 666 -37.91 -18.34 2.10
CA GLU A 666 -38.95 -18.96 1.28
C GLU A 666 -40.13 -19.22 2.21
N GLU A 667 -41.30 -18.61 1.95
CA GLU A 667 -42.55 -19.07 2.56
C GLU A 667 -42.78 -20.51 2.07
N ASP A 668 -42.34 -21.50 2.86
CA ASP A 668 -42.79 -22.88 2.75
C ASP A 668 -44.32 -22.83 2.74
N GLY A 669 -44.90 -23.02 1.56
CA GLY A 669 -46.34 -23.06 1.40
C GLY A 669 -46.91 -24.11 2.33
N ASP A 670 -47.68 -23.68 3.33
CA ASP A 670 -48.51 -24.55 4.14
C ASP A 670 -49.42 -25.36 3.20
N ASP A 671 -48.99 -26.57 2.85
CA ASP A 671 -49.86 -27.64 2.39
C ASP A 671 -50.79 -28.01 3.56
N GLU A 672 -51.80 -27.18 3.81
CA GLU A 672 -52.98 -27.57 4.58
C GLU A 672 -53.74 -28.64 3.78
N ASP A 673 -53.27 -29.89 3.91
CA ASP A 673 -54.05 -31.08 3.57
C ASP A 673 -55.34 -31.07 4.39
N GLY A 674 -56.41 -30.61 3.75
CA GLY A 674 -57.77 -30.67 4.29
C GLY A 674 -58.25 -32.10 4.43
N ASP A 675 -58.16 -32.65 5.63
CA ASP A 675 -58.89 -33.85 6.03
C ASP A 675 -60.39 -33.55 6.05
N ALA A 676 -61.06 -33.87 4.94
CA ALA A 676 -62.50 -33.92 4.83
C ALA A 676 -63.03 -35.13 5.62
N GLU A 677 -63.59 -34.87 6.81
CA GLU A 677 -64.45 -35.82 7.52
C GLU A 677 -65.65 -36.23 6.65
N GLU A 678 -65.60 -37.45 6.11
CA GLU A 678 -66.75 -38.12 5.51
C GLU A 678 -67.71 -38.60 6.61
N ARG A 679 -68.91 -38.01 6.66
CA ARG A 679 -70.05 -38.56 7.40
C ARG A 679 -70.62 -39.76 6.66
N GLN A 680 -70.54 -40.96 7.25
CA GLN A 680 -71.70 -41.85 7.48
C GLN A 680 -71.40 -42.99 8.44
#